data_AF-A0A9W7ZHV9-F1
#
_entry.id   AF-A0A9W7ZHV9-F1
#
_cell.length_a   1.000
_cell.length_b   1.000
_cell.length_c   1.000
_cell.angle_alpha   90.00
_cell.angle_beta   90.00
_cell.angle_gamma   90.00
#
_symmetry.space_group_name_H-M   'P 1'
#
loop_
_entity.id
_entity.type
_entity.pdbx_description
1 polymer ?
#
loop_
_entity_poly.entity_id
_entity_poly.type
_entity_poly.pdbx_seq_one_letter_code
_entity_poly.pdbx_strand_id
1 'polypeptide(L)'
;HLLDEISPMTTQGVLDPDYAAVLKRIADLRNRRTSKVSLRARELLVQCQLPSLEERTHQVERILRNATTESIYGAGEAYRTPSYDAIKDLVTTNYHVFDVLLNFLHHENPWIQLAALEVYCRRSYEAYEILRMDYLTDQTPFAVNWQFTLSDGASSAPAASRSPSSGEASFNKRIASVSDLNYLVDRNAASPTPVRRGAMASFASFAEAEAHLASLLTAFPVQDHPTVPPAASATSTITTDPIGNVLYVSLKVPSSDPFDDEEWRGRLAGLTRRFAPDLRARGIRRVTFLTLRYGQTPGYFTFRETADYAEDPTIRHIEPALAYQIELPRMANFDLKPVFVGNRHLHIYYAVGKQNTADCRFFVRALVRPGRLNTPYQTVEYLISEGDRLLTDILDALEILGSTHPNSDCNHLFINFVPTFNVDQTEFEPALNGILDRHGTRLWRLRVTSAEIKFSVQNASLDHPVTIRFVVTNTAMYMPQVDAYMEVRSAGGQGEYRSLDVPPGPLHNLPVTTPYDTKERLQARRYRAHIMGTAYVYDFPELFRQALKAAWDRALKRATPPPRPTRPAVLVTATELALDDHGELHEVDREPGKNACGMVAWLFTLHTPEYPTGRRVVVIANDITFQIGSFGVDEDRLFCRASQLARRLGLPRIYLSANSGARIGLAAEVQALFRVAWENPADPTRGYRYIYLTPADYQCVNADPERPAVVAEELEEDGEVRYRVTDVIGQTNGLGVENLRGSGLIAGETSRAYEEIFTITLVTCRSVGIGAYLVRLGQRTIQNDGQPILLTGAPALNKVLGREVYSSNLQLGGTQIMYRNGVSHLT
;
A
#
# COMPACT_ATOMS: atom_id res chain seq x y z
N HIS A 1 -25.56 15.07 5.67
CA HIS A 1 -26.93 15.31 5.21
C HIS A 1 -27.20 16.78 4.99
N LEU A 2 -27.45 17.61 6.02
CA LEU A 2 -27.70 19.06 5.79
C LEU A 2 -26.56 19.77 5.04
N LEU A 3 -25.30 19.45 5.38
CA LEU A 3 -24.13 19.97 4.66
C LEU A 3 -24.07 19.56 3.18
N ASP A 4 -24.69 18.42 2.81
CA ASP A 4 -24.69 17.93 1.44
C ASP A 4 -25.78 18.60 0.60
N GLU A 5 -26.90 18.96 1.22
CA GLU A 5 -27.98 19.72 0.57
C GLU A 5 -27.56 21.16 0.23
N ILE A 6 -26.76 21.80 1.07
CA ILE A 6 -26.23 23.17 0.84
C ILE A 6 -24.94 23.19 0.01
N SER A 7 -24.51 22.06 -0.54
CA SER A 7 -23.27 21.99 -1.31
C SER A 7 -23.35 22.85 -2.58
N PRO A 8 -22.26 23.54 -3.00
CA PRO A 8 -22.21 24.29 -4.25
C PRO A 8 -22.54 23.46 -5.50
N MET A 9 -22.36 22.14 -5.44
CA MET A 9 -22.76 21.18 -6.47
C MET A 9 -24.29 21.12 -6.65
N THR A 10 -25.04 21.40 -5.59
CA THR A 10 -26.50 21.36 -5.53
C THR A 10 -27.11 22.74 -5.79
N THR A 11 -26.39 23.83 -5.48
CA THR A 11 -26.89 25.23 -5.54
C THR A 11 -26.34 26.08 -6.70
N GLN A 12 -25.88 25.46 -7.79
CA GLN A 12 -25.31 26.17 -8.96
C GLN A 12 -24.12 27.10 -8.61
N GLY A 13 -23.21 26.61 -7.76
CA GLY A 13 -21.87 27.19 -7.61
C GLY A 13 -21.73 28.35 -6.62
N VAL A 14 -22.82 28.80 -5.96
CA VAL A 14 -22.72 29.83 -4.92
C VAL A 14 -23.32 29.30 -3.62
N LEU A 15 -22.50 29.27 -2.57
CA LEU A 15 -22.93 29.00 -1.21
C LEU A 15 -23.44 30.32 -0.61
N ASP A 16 -24.63 30.31 -0.01
CA ASP A 16 -25.20 31.50 0.61
C ASP A 16 -24.21 32.09 1.63
N PRO A 17 -23.81 33.38 1.52
CA PRO A 17 -22.89 34.00 2.46
C PRO A 17 -23.33 33.87 3.94
N ASP A 18 -24.63 33.72 4.20
CA ASP A 18 -25.16 33.49 5.55
C ASP A 18 -24.67 32.16 6.17
N TYR A 19 -24.40 31.15 5.34
CA TYR A 19 -23.84 29.87 5.80
C TYR A 19 -22.34 29.94 6.07
N ALA A 20 -21.60 30.88 5.49
CA ALA A 20 -20.14 30.94 5.61
C ALA A 20 -19.67 31.11 7.07
N ALA A 21 -20.37 31.95 7.85
CA ALA A 21 -20.05 32.16 9.27
C ALA A 21 -20.34 30.91 10.12
N VAL A 22 -21.42 30.20 9.81
CA VAL A 22 -21.81 28.95 10.50
C VAL A 22 -20.84 27.83 10.14
N LEU A 23 -20.48 27.69 8.87
CA LEU A 23 -19.51 26.70 8.40
C LEU A 23 -18.14 26.89 9.03
N LYS A 24 -17.65 28.13 9.20
CA LYS A 24 -16.40 28.40 9.94
C LYS A 24 -16.45 27.88 11.37
N ARG A 25 -17.55 28.14 12.09
CA ARG A 25 -17.73 27.64 13.47
C ARG A 25 -17.79 26.11 13.55
N ILE A 26 -18.38 25.45 12.54
CA ILE A 26 -18.40 23.99 12.44
C ILE A 26 -17.01 23.42 12.10
N ALA A 27 -16.29 24.09 11.19
CA ALA A 27 -14.92 23.74 10.80
C ALA A 27 -13.93 23.82 11.98
N ASP A 28 -14.16 24.71 12.95
CA ASP A 28 -13.34 24.86 14.15
C ASP A 28 -13.56 23.79 15.23
N LEU A 29 -14.54 22.89 15.06
CA LEU A 29 -14.81 21.84 16.04
C LEU A 29 -13.70 20.79 16.08
N ARG A 30 -12.92 20.75 17.18
CA ARG A 30 -11.75 19.86 17.34
C ARG A 30 -12.02 18.50 18.00
N ASN A 31 -13.28 18.13 18.25
CA ASN A 31 -13.60 16.88 18.94
C ASN A 31 -13.55 15.69 17.96
N ARG A 32 -13.05 14.53 18.41
CA ARG A 32 -13.01 13.28 17.61
C ARG A 32 -14.38 12.90 17.04
N ARG A 33 -15.46 13.11 17.82
CA ARG A 33 -16.84 12.83 17.37
C ARG A 33 -17.35 13.78 16.28
N THR A 34 -16.85 15.01 16.23
CA THR A 34 -17.27 16.05 15.28
C THR A 34 -16.33 16.17 14.07
N SER A 35 -15.22 15.42 14.05
CA SER A 35 -14.18 15.48 13.02
C SER A 35 -14.71 15.36 11.58
N LYS A 36 -15.62 14.41 11.31
CA LYS A 36 -16.23 14.23 9.99
C LYS A 36 -17.02 15.46 9.53
N VAL A 37 -17.83 16.04 10.43
CA VAL A 37 -18.67 17.19 10.13
C VAL A 37 -17.84 18.46 9.99
N SER A 38 -16.82 18.63 10.84
CA SER A 38 -15.83 19.71 10.76
C SER A 38 -15.08 19.68 9.43
N LEU A 39 -14.62 18.50 8.99
CA LEU A 39 -13.95 18.34 7.71
C LEU A 39 -14.89 18.67 6.55
N ARG A 40 -16.11 18.14 6.56
CA ARG A 40 -17.09 18.44 5.51
C ARG A 40 -17.41 19.93 5.42
N ALA A 41 -17.45 20.63 6.55
CA ALA A 41 -17.61 22.08 6.55
C ALA A 41 -16.38 22.81 5.96
N ARG A 42 -15.16 22.32 6.21
CA ARG A 42 -13.93 22.84 5.56
C ARG A 42 -13.93 22.59 4.06
N GLU A 43 -14.31 21.39 3.62
CA GLU A 43 -14.47 21.05 2.21
C GLU A 43 -15.39 22.05 1.51
N LEU A 44 -16.54 22.35 2.10
CA LEU A 44 -17.49 23.33 1.54
C LEU A 44 -16.89 24.74 1.49
N LEU A 45 -16.22 25.19 2.56
CA LEU A 45 -15.54 26.49 2.59
C LEU A 45 -14.44 26.60 1.53
N VAL A 46 -13.70 25.52 1.31
CA VAL A 46 -12.67 25.40 0.27
C VAL A 46 -13.31 25.45 -1.12
N GLN A 47 -14.39 24.69 -1.35
CA GLN A 47 -15.10 24.67 -2.63
C GLN A 47 -15.63 26.06 -3.01
N CYS A 48 -16.06 26.87 -2.04
CA CYS A 48 -16.49 28.26 -2.29
C CYS A 48 -15.35 29.18 -2.76
N GLN A 49 -14.10 28.82 -2.50
CA GLN A 49 -12.94 29.61 -2.94
C GLN A 49 -12.35 29.12 -4.26
N LEU A 50 -12.79 27.96 -4.75
CA LEU A 50 -12.41 27.46 -6.06
C LEU A 50 -13.32 28.10 -7.11
N PRO A 51 -12.77 28.69 -8.19
CA PRO A 51 -13.59 29.21 -9.27
C PRO A 51 -14.41 28.08 -9.92
N SER A 52 -15.62 28.41 -10.34
CA SER A 52 -16.54 27.41 -10.91
C SER A 52 -16.00 26.83 -12.22
N LEU A 53 -16.53 25.66 -12.65
CA LEU A 53 -16.14 25.08 -13.94
C LEU A 53 -16.42 26.05 -15.10
N GLU A 54 -17.54 26.77 -15.06
CA GLU A 54 -17.94 27.75 -16.06
C GLU A 54 -17.00 28.96 -16.08
N GLU A 55 -16.69 29.53 -14.93
CA GLU A 55 -15.75 30.66 -14.81
C GLU A 55 -14.37 30.30 -15.37
N ARG A 56 -13.86 29.11 -15.03
CA ARG A 56 -12.58 28.61 -15.56
C ARG A 56 -12.66 28.38 -17.07
N THR A 57 -13.78 27.87 -17.57
CA THR A 57 -14.01 27.67 -19.01
C THR A 57 -13.93 29.00 -19.76
N HIS A 58 -14.65 30.03 -19.30
CA HIS A 58 -14.59 31.37 -19.90
C HIS A 58 -13.20 32.02 -19.79
N GLN A 59 -12.48 31.81 -18.69
CA GLN A 59 -11.12 32.32 -18.54
C GLN A 59 -10.16 31.67 -19.55
N VAL A 60 -10.21 30.35 -19.70
CA VAL A 60 -9.38 29.62 -20.67
C VAL A 60 -9.73 30.05 -22.09
N GLU A 61 -11.02 30.12 -22.44
CA GLU A 61 -11.48 30.57 -23.75
C GLU A 61 -10.94 31.97 -24.10
N ARG A 62 -11.04 32.92 -23.15
CA ARG A 62 -10.53 34.28 -23.34
C ARG A 62 -9.03 34.30 -23.60
N ILE A 63 -8.26 33.49 -22.86
CA ILE A 63 -6.81 33.39 -23.04
C ILE A 63 -6.49 32.80 -24.43
N LEU A 64 -7.17 31.72 -24.84
CA LEU A 64 -6.97 31.09 -26.14
C LEU A 64 -7.37 32.02 -27.30
N ARG A 65 -8.46 32.79 -27.16
CA ARG A 65 -8.89 33.79 -28.14
C ARG A 65 -7.85 34.89 -28.29
N ASN A 66 -7.40 35.47 -27.17
CA ASN A 66 -6.36 36.51 -27.17
C ASN A 66 -5.00 36.01 -27.71
N ALA A 67 -4.71 34.71 -27.57
CA ALA A 67 -3.49 34.12 -28.11
C ALA A 67 -3.52 33.99 -29.64
N THR A 68 -4.70 33.96 -30.25
CA THR A 68 -4.91 33.65 -31.68
C THR A 68 -5.46 34.83 -32.48
N THR A 69 -5.95 35.87 -31.81
CA THR A 69 -6.40 37.10 -32.45
C THR A 69 -5.43 38.26 -32.20
N GLU A 70 -5.32 39.14 -33.17
CA GLU A 70 -4.65 40.43 -33.04
C GLU A 70 -5.62 41.54 -33.46
N SER A 71 -5.74 42.54 -32.59
CA SER A 71 -6.56 43.72 -32.83
C SER A 71 -5.76 44.68 -33.71
N ILE A 72 -6.11 44.77 -34.99
CA ILE A 72 -5.50 45.71 -35.92
C ILE A 72 -6.39 46.95 -35.99
N TYR A 73 -5.87 48.08 -35.51
CA TYR A 73 -6.60 49.36 -35.53
C TYR A 73 -7.06 49.69 -36.96
N GLY A 74 -8.38 49.81 -37.15
CA GLY A 74 -9.00 50.10 -38.44
C GLY A 74 -9.26 48.90 -39.37
N ALA A 75 -8.80 47.68 -39.05
CA ALA A 75 -8.99 46.49 -39.88
C ALA A 75 -9.70 45.31 -39.18
N GLY A 76 -10.03 45.43 -37.89
CA GLY A 76 -10.78 44.43 -37.12
C GLY A 76 -9.89 43.38 -36.42
N GLU A 77 -10.45 42.20 -36.12
CA GLU A 77 -9.72 41.06 -35.55
C GLU A 77 -9.12 40.22 -36.69
N ALA A 78 -7.79 40.10 -36.75
CA ALA A 78 -7.10 39.17 -37.64
C ALA A 78 -6.64 37.93 -36.86
N TYR A 79 -6.70 36.75 -37.49
CA TYR A 79 -6.18 35.51 -36.91
C TYR A 79 -4.69 35.37 -37.17
N ARG A 80 -3.97 34.90 -36.15
CA ARG A 80 -2.53 34.59 -36.19
C ARG A 80 -2.25 33.25 -35.52
N THR A 81 -1.06 32.70 -35.76
CA THR A 81 -0.56 31.55 -35.01
C THR A 81 -0.51 31.85 -33.50
N PRO A 82 -0.71 30.85 -32.63
CA PRO A 82 -0.81 31.09 -31.19
C PRO A 82 0.43 31.76 -30.60
N SER A 83 0.21 32.78 -29.77
CA SER A 83 1.27 33.51 -29.06
C SER A 83 1.67 32.82 -27.77
N TYR A 84 2.93 32.38 -27.65
CA TYR A 84 3.40 31.73 -26.43
C TYR A 84 3.22 32.60 -25.18
N ASP A 85 3.54 33.89 -25.25
CA ASP A 85 3.41 34.80 -24.10
C ASP A 85 1.97 34.89 -23.57
N ALA A 86 0.96 34.78 -24.44
CA ALA A 86 -0.45 34.81 -24.05
C ALA A 86 -0.89 33.51 -23.36
N ILE A 87 -0.36 32.36 -23.81
CA ILE A 87 -0.70 31.04 -23.23
C ILE A 87 0.25 30.60 -22.12
N LYS A 88 1.34 31.33 -21.86
CA LYS A 88 2.40 30.98 -20.90
C LYS A 88 1.83 30.65 -19.52
N ASP A 89 0.89 31.47 -19.05
CA ASP A 89 0.24 31.25 -17.76
C ASP A 89 -0.53 29.92 -17.69
N LEU A 90 -1.19 29.49 -18.78
CA LEU A 90 -1.86 28.18 -18.84
C LEU A 90 -0.87 27.02 -18.92
N VAL A 91 0.32 27.24 -19.50
CA VAL A 91 1.37 26.22 -19.60
C VAL A 91 2.05 26.03 -18.25
N THR A 92 2.45 27.10 -17.56
CA THR A 92 3.27 27.04 -16.34
C THR A 92 2.46 27.02 -15.05
N THR A 93 1.13 27.17 -15.11
CA THR A 93 0.32 27.18 -13.89
C THR A 93 0.38 25.86 -13.13
N ASN A 94 0.42 25.96 -11.81
CA ASN A 94 0.41 24.83 -10.87
C ASN A 94 -0.98 24.17 -10.73
N TYR A 95 -2.02 24.74 -11.32
CA TYR A 95 -3.40 24.28 -11.13
C TYR A 95 -3.85 23.27 -12.19
N HIS A 96 -4.91 22.51 -11.90
CA HIS A 96 -5.48 21.62 -12.92
C HIS A 96 -6.12 22.43 -14.06
N VAL A 97 -5.67 22.16 -15.29
CA VAL A 97 -6.11 22.85 -16.52
C VAL A 97 -6.77 21.88 -17.50
N PHE A 98 -6.39 20.59 -17.49
CA PHE A 98 -6.87 19.62 -18.49
C PHE A 98 -8.37 19.30 -18.37
N ASP A 99 -8.96 19.45 -17.20
CA ASP A 99 -10.40 19.30 -17.01
C ASP A 99 -11.23 20.28 -17.84
N VAL A 100 -10.69 21.48 -18.10
CA VAL A 100 -11.34 22.53 -18.89
C VAL A 100 -10.76 22.60 -20.31
N LEU A 101 -9.43 22.56 -20.43
CA LEU A 101 -8.70 22.76 -21.69
C LEU A 101 -9.11 21.75 -22.76
N LEU A 102 -9.33 20.49 -22.37
CA LEU A 102 -9.59 19.42 -23.32
C LEU A 102 -10.93 19.63 -24.08
N ASN A 103 -11.88 20.38 -23.51
CA ASN A 103 -13.11 20.73 -24.20
C ASN A 103 -12.84 21.62 -25.44
N PHE A 104 -11.78 22.43 -25.40
CA PHE A 104 -11.39 23.33 -26.51
C PHE A 104 -10.66 22.61 -27.64
N LEU A 105 -10.29 21.34 -27.47
CA LEU A 105 -9.73 20.52 -28.56
C LEU A 105 -10.76 20.22 -29.65
N HIS A 106 -12.05 20.47 -29.40
CA HIS A 106 -13.12 20.34 -30.41
C HIS A 106 -13.94 21.63 -30.54
N HIS A 107 -13.29 22.78 -30.34
CA HIS A 107 -13.91 24.09 -30.50
C HIS A 107 -14.27 24.36 -31.97
N GLU A 108 -15.35 25.11 -32.22
CA GLU A 108 -15.83 25.39 -33.59
C GLU A 108 -14.83 26.21 -34.42
N ASN A 109 -14.05 27.06 -33.75
CA ASN A 109 -12.98 27.84 -34.35
C ASN A 109 -11.65 27.04 -34.41
N PRO A 110 -11.12 26.73 -35.61
CA PRO A 110 -9.87 25.97 -35.78
C PRO A 110 -8.64 26.64 -35.15
N TRP A 111 -8.60 27.97 -35.08
CA TRP A 111 -7.47 28.70 -34.46
C TRP A 111 -7.45 28.52 -32.94
N ILE A 112 -8.61 28.53 -32.29
CA ILE A 112 -8.73 28.25 -30.85
C ILE A 112 -8.37 26.79 -30.56
N GLN A 113 -8.81 25.86 -31.42
CA GLN A 113 -8.40 24.46 -31.35
C GLN A 113 -6.88 24.32 -31.46
N LEU A 114 -6.23 25.03 -32.38
CA LEU A 114 -4.78 25.05 -32.55
C LEU A 114 -4.04 25.54 -31.30
N ALA A 115 -4.52 26.62 -30.67
CA ALA A 115 -3.96 27.12 -29.42
C ALA A 115 -4.16 26.12 -28.25
N ALA A 116 -5.32 25.46 -28.17
CA ALA A 116 -5.58 24.44 -27.17
C ALA A 116 -4.64 23.23 -27.32
N LEU A 117 -4.39 22.79 -28.57
CA LEU A 117 -3.41 21.75 -28.89
C LEU A 117 -2.00 22.14 -28.45
N GLU A 118 -1.57 23.37 -28.71
CA GLU A 118 -0.25 23.85 -28.27
C GLU A 118 -0.13 23.88 -26.74
N VAL A 119 -1.14 24.41 -26.03
CA VAL A 119 -1.15 24.43 -24.55
C VAL A 119 -1.05 23.00 -24.01
N TYR A 120 -1.82 22.08 -24.58
CA TYR A 120 -1.80 20.67 -24.19
C TYR A 120 -0.39 20.06 -24.39
N CYS A 121 0.24 20.28 -25.54
CA CYS A 121 1.56 19.75 -25.86
C CYS A 121 2.62 20.30 -24.90
N ARG A 122 2.69 21.63 -24.73
CA ARG A 122 3.68 22.27 -23.85
C ARG A 122 3.50 21.87 -22.38
N ARG A 123 2.26 21.73 -21.92
CA ARG A 123 1.95 21.32 -20.55
C ARG A 123 2.22 19.83 -20.30
N SER A 124 1.95 18.97 -21.28
CA SER A 124 2.24 17.53 -21.17
C SER A 124 3.74 17.26 -21.21
N TYR A 125 4.47 17.99 -22.03
CA TYR A 125 5.92 17.87 -22.22
C TYR A 125 6.72 18.85 -21.35
N GLU A 126 6.19 19.29 -20.22
CA GLU A 126 6.85 20.24 -19.29
C GLU A 126 8.18 19.70 -18.70
N ALA A 127 8.39 18.39 -18.74
CA ALA A 127 9.64 17.72 -18.34
C ALA A 127 10.69 17.63 -19.47
N TYR A 128 10.32 18.03 -20.70
CA TYR A 128 11.16 17.95 -21.89
C TYR A 128 11.50 19.34 -22.37
N GLU A 129 12.59 19.42 -23.13
CA GLU A 129 12.94 20.64 -23.82
C GLU A 129 12.28 20.63 -25.21
N ILE A 130 11.31 21.52 -25.42
CA ILE A 130 10.67 21.73 -26.71
C ILE A 130 11.51 22.72 -27.50
N LEU A 131 12.16 22.23 -28.56
CA LEU A 131 13.06 23.01 -29.41
C LEU A 131 12.31 23.88 -30.42
N ARG A 132 11.23 23.34 -30.98
CA ARG A 132 10.47 23.98 -32.07
C ARG A 132 9.02 23.53 -32.04
N MET A 133 8.11 24.45 -32.40
CA MET A 133 6.68 24.22 -32.58
C MET A 133 6.30 24.70 -33.99
N ASP A 134 5.70 23.82 -34.78
CA ASP A 134 5.25 24.08 -36.15
C ASP A 134 3.75 23.78 -36.25
N TYR A 135 3.04 24.51 -37.13
CA TYR A 135 1.59 24.39 -37.29
C TYR A 135 1.25 23.95 -38.72
N LEU A 136 0.42 22.91 -38.85
CA LEU A 136 -0.09 22.44 -40.14
C LEU A 136 -1.50 23.01 -40.34
N THR A 137 -1.58 24.18 -40.98
CA THR A 137 -2.84 24.90 -41.28
C THR A 137 -3.38 24.65 -42.69
N ASP A 138 -2.60 23.99 -43.55
CA ASP A 138 -2.98 23.74 -44.96
C ASP A 138 -3.91 22.53 -45.13
N GLN A 139 -4.20 21.82 -44.03
CA GLN A 139 -5.06 20.64 -43.99
C GLN A 139 -6.13 20.83 -42.91
N THR A 140 -7.26 20.13 -43.05
CA THR A 140 -8.30 20.05 -42.02
C THR A 140 -8.39 18.62 -41.48
N PRO A 141 -8.34 18.41 -40.15
CA PRO A 141 -8.18 19.42 -39.09
C PRO A 141 -6.75 19.97 -38.99
N PHE A 142 -6.61 21.17 -38.40
CA PHE A 142 -5.29 21.72 -38.10
C PHE A 142 -4.52 20.80 -37.15
N ALA A 143 -3.20 20.75 -37.30
CA ALA A 143 -2.34 19.94 -36.44
C ALA A 143 -1.16 20.74 -35.90
N VAL A 144 -0.67 20.32 -34.73
CA VAL A 144 0.53 20.85 -34.09
C VAL A 144 1.63 19.81 -34.19
N ASN A 145 2.80 20.24 -34.66
CA ASN A 145 4.01 19.44 -34.67
C ASN A 145 5.06 20.07 -33.76
N TRP A 146 5.81 19.27 -33.03
CA TRP A 146 6.89 19.79 -32.20
C TRP A 146 8.13 18.92 -32.24
N GLN A 147 9.27 19.55 -32.02
CA GLN A 147 10.54 18.87 -31.84
C GLN A 147 10.95 18.97 -30.38
N PHE A 148 11.36 17.84 -29.80
CA PHE A 148 11.74 17.78 -28.40
C PHE A 148 12.93 16.86 -28.18
N THR A 149 13.68 17.15 -27.14
CA THR A 149 14.75 16.29 -26.63
C THR A 149 14.50 15.95 -25.17
N LEU A 150 15.11 14.86 -24.74
CA LEU A 150 15.30 14.60 -23.32
C LEU A 150 16.29 15.64 -22.82
N SER A 151 15.93 16.41 -21.79
CA SER A 151 16.87 17.37 -21.19
C SER A 151 18.15 16.64 -20.79
N ASP A 152 19.32 17.12 -21.22
CA ASP A 152 20.65 16.49 -21.03
C ASP A 152 21.03 16.24 -19.55
N GLY A 153 20.21 16.70 -18.60
CA GLY A 153 20.35 16.35 -17.17
C GLY A 153 20.00 14.90 -16.81
N ALA A 154 19.56 14.08 -17.76
CA ALA A 154 19.43 12.63 -17.63
C ALA A 154 20.72 11.86 -17.96
N SER A 155 21.70 12.52 -18.58
CA SER A 155 22.96 11.89 -18.99
C SER A 155 24.08 12.92 -19.17
N SER A 156 24.91 13.17 -18.15
CA SER A 156 26.34 13.51 -18.35
C SER A 156 27.11 13.69 -17.03
N ALA A 157 28.26 13.03 -16.97
CA ALA A 157 29.41 13.32 -16.11
C ALA A 157 30.26 14.46 -16.75
N PRO A 158 31.34 14.96 -16.11
CA PRO A 158 31.68 16.39 -16.04
C PRO A 158 32.44 16.94 -17.25
N ALA A 159 32.23 18.22 -17.58
CA ALA A 159 33.22 19.01 -18.30
C ALA A 159 33.18 20.49 -17.88
N ALA A 160 34.38 21.03 -17.71
CA ALA A 160 34.68 22.32 -17.11
C ALA A 160 34.27 23.54 -17.96
N SER A 161 34.18 24.67 -17.25
CA SER A 161 34.27 26.06 -17.72
C SER A 161 33.24 26.53 -18.76
N ARG A 162 32.24 27.29 -18.28
CA ARG A 162 31.71 28.46 -19.00
C ARG A 162 31.17 29.49 -18.01
N SER A 163 31.58 30.74 -18.22
CA SER A 163 31.33 31.94 -17.41
C SER A 163 29.86 32.38 -17.42
N PRO A 164 29.42 33.19 -16.43
CA PRO A 164 28.01 33.49 -16.21
C PRO A 164 27.55 34.66 -17.09
N SER A 165 26.53 34.43 -17.91
CA SER A 165 25.69 35.51 -18.43
C SER A 165 24.26 35.27 -17.99
N SER A 166 23.70 36.30 -17.35
CA SER A 166 22.35 36.44 -16.81
C SER A 166 21.27 35.81 -17.68
N GLY A 167 20.60 34.79 -17.13
CA GLY A 167 19.36 34.21 -17.64
C GLY A 167 18.83 33.23 -16.60
N GLU A 168 17.64 33.52 -16.06
CA GLU A 168 16.92 32.68 -15.09
C GLU A 168 16.73 31.26 -15.64
N ALA A 169 17.57 30.32 -15.21
CA ALA A 169 17.42 28.91 -15.54
C ALA A 169 16.49 28.25 -14.51
N SER A 170 15.32 27.81 -14.96
CA SER A 170 14.39 27.00 -14.17
C SER A 170 15.02 25.63 -13.85
N PHE A 171 15.29 25.36 -12.57
CA PHE A 171 16.04 24.18 -12.10
C PHE A 171 15.18 22.99 -11.63
N ASN A 172 13.91 22.92 -12.04
CA ASN A 172 13.09 21.71 -11.83
C ASN A 172 13.43 20.64 -12.88
N LYS A 173 14.58 19.95 -12.72
CA LYS A 173 15.01 18.89 -13.65
C LYS A 173 14.27 17.58 -13.37
N ARG A 174 13.19 17.40 -14.14
CA ARG A 174 12.16 16.35 -14.03
C ARG A 174 12.57 15.06 -14.76
N ILE A 175 12.13 13.93 -14.23
CA ILE A 175 12.36 12.59 -14.79
C ILE A 175 11.52 12.41 -16.06
N ALA A 176 12.08 11.80 -17.09
CA ALA A 176 11.43 11.55 -18.37
C ALA A 176 10.35 10.44 -18.30
N SER A 177 9.54 10.30 -19.36
CA SER A 177 8.47 9.28 -19.49
C SER A 177 9.00 7.87 -19.20
N VAL A 178 8.13 6.97 -18.75
CA VAL A 178 8.48 5.57 -18.42
C VAL A 178 9.15 4.86 -19.60
N SER A 179 8.70 5.11 -20.84
CA SER A 179 9.34 4.59 -22.04
C SER A 179 10.73 5.19 -22.32
N ASP A 180 10.96 6.42 -21.86
CA ASP A 180 12.25 7.11 -21.98
C ASP A 180 13.27 6.66 -20.95
N LEU A 181 12.80 6.28 -19.76
CA LEU A 181 13.65 5.64 -18.74
C LEU A 181 14.23 4.32 -19.25
N ASN A 182 13.42 3.43 -19.83
CA ASN A 182 13.92 2.18 -20.43
C ASN A 182 14.92 2.47 -21.56
N TYR A 183 14.62 3.45 -22.43
CA TYR A 183 15.51 3.86 -23.50
C TYR A 183 16.86 4.44 -23.00
N LEU A 184 16.87 5.13 -21.85
CA LEU A 184 18.07 5.68 -21.24
C LEU A 184 18.95 4.60 -20.57
N VAL A 185 18.34 3.54 -20.04
CA VAL A 185 19.06 2.40 -19.43
C VAL A 185 19.90 1.65 -20.48
N ASP A 186 19.42 1.56 -21.71
CA ASP A 186 20.10 0.85 -22.81
C ASP A 186 21.17 1.70 -23.53
N ARG A 187 21.44 2.94 -23.09
CA ARG A 187 22.32 3.88 -23.82
C ARG A 187 23.76 3.91 -23.29
N ASN A 188 24.73 3.79 -24.18
CA ASN A 188 26.12 4.17 -23.92
C ASN A 188 26.25 5.70 -23.78
N ALA A 189 26.94 6.18 -22.74
CA ALA A 189 26.97 7.59 -22.30
C ALA A 189 27.56 8.62 -23.30
N ALA A 190 28.00 8.21 -24.49
CA ALA A 190 28.76 9.04 -25.43
C ALA A 190 28.00 9.53 -26.68
N SER A 191 26.73 9.14 -26.90
CA SER A 191 25.95 9.57 -28.08
C SER A 191 25.07 10.80 -27.79
N PRO A 192 24.96 11.79 -28.70
CA PRO A 192 24.05 12.93 -28.56
C PRO A 192 22.59 12.47 -28.39
N THR A 193 21.79 13.23 -27.62
CA THR A 193 20.34 12.96 -27.47
C THR A 193 19.64 13.17 -28.83
N PRO A 194 18.96 12.16 -29.38
CA PRO A 194 18.30 12.31 -30.68
C PRO A 194 17.12 13.28 -30.55
N VAL A 195 17.02 14.21 -31.49
CA VAL A 195 15.85 15.11 -31.62
C VAL A 195 14.67 14.29 -32.11
N ARG A 196 13.57 14.32 -31.35
CA ARG A 196 12.35 13.57 -31.66
C ARG A 196 11.25 14.50 -32.10
N ARG A 197 10.32 13.97 -32.90
CA ARG A 197 9.16 14.71 -33.37
C ARG A 197 7.89 14.21 -32.72
N GLY A 198 7.01 15.13 -32.37
CA GLY A 198 5.63 14.87 -31.99
C GLY A 198 4.67 15.51 -32.98
N ALA A 199 3.50 14.89 -33.18
CA ALA A 199 2.39 15.49 -33.90
C ALA A 199 1.07 15.22 -33.15
N MET A 200 0.17 16.19 -33.14
CA MET A 200 -1.15 16.07 -32.55
C MET A 200 -2.21 16.74 -33.43
N ALA A 201 -3.31 16.04 -33.67
CA ALA A 201 -4.51 16.61 -34.26
C ALA A 201 -5.76 16.14 -33.52
N SER A 202 -6.87 16.83 -33.77
CA SER A 202 -8.14 16.57 -33.11
C SER A 202 -9.25 16.40 -34.14
N PHE A 203 -9.95 15.27 -34.08
CA PHE A 203 -10.99 14.85 -35.03
C PHE A 203 -12.36 14.84 -34.35
N ALA A 204 -13.39 15.30 -35.05
CA ALA A 204 -14.75 15.38 -34.52
C ALA A 204 -15.44 14.01 -34.40
N SER A 205 -14.89 12.96 -35.04
CA SER A 205 -15.39 11.59 -34.91
C SER A 205 -14.30 10.56 -35.20
N PHE A 206 -14.56 9.30 -34.83
CA PHE A 206 -13.69 8.17 -35.18
C PHE A 206 -13.55 7.99 -36.71
N ALA A 207 -14.66 8.11 -37.47
CA ALA A 207 -14.65 7.96 -38.92
C ALA A 207 -13.79 9.04 -39.62
N GLU A 208 -13.82 10.27 -39.12
CA GLU A 208 -12.97 11.35 -39.62
C GLU A 208 -11.49 11.06 -39.36
N ALA A 209 -11.16 10.54 -38.18
CA ALA A 209 -9.80 10.10 -37.89
C ALA A 209 -9.35 8.99 -38.85
N GLU A 210 -10.20 8.00 -39.17
CA GLU A 210 -9.86 6.96 -40.15
C GLU A 210 -9.54 7.52 -41.54
N ALA A 211 -10.26 8.56 -41.97
CA ALA A 211 -10.09 9.19 -43.27
C ALA A 211 -8.84 10.08 -43.35
N HIS A 212 -8.52 10.80 -42.27
CA HIS A 212 -7.53 11.88 -42.29
C HIS A 212 -6.23 11.58 -41.53
N LEU A 213 -6.12 10.45 -40.83
CA LEU A 213 -4.90 10.07 -40.09
C LEU A 213 -3.66 9.99 -41.01
N ALA A 214 -3.83 9.50 -42.25
CA ALA A 214 -2.74 9.45 -43.24
C ALA A 214 -2.12 10.82 -43.52
N SER A 215 -2.94 11.88 -43.53
CA SER A 215 -2.50 13.26 -43.75
C SER A 215 -1.63 13.74 -42.58
N LEU A 216 -2.03 13.43 -41.35
CA LEU A 216 -1.26 13.77 -40.15
C LEU A 216 0.11 13.09 -40.14
N LEU A 217 0.22 11.86 -40.67
CA LEU A 217 1.48 11.15 -40.75
C LEU A 217 2.52 11.86 -41.64
N THR A 218 2.11 12.71 -42.58
CA THR A 218 3.03 13.51 -43.43
C THR A 218 3.90 14.48 -42.63
N ALA A 219 3.51 14.80 -41.39
CA ALA A 219 4.32 15.56 -40.43
C ALA A 219 5.69 14.94 -40.13
N PHE A 220 5.81 13.61 -40.31
CA PHE A 220 7.01 12.86 -40.02
C PHE A 220 7.73 12.49 -41.32
N PRO A 221 9.07 12.69 -41.39
CA PRO A 221 9.83 12.21 -42.53
C PRO A 221 9.78 10.68 -42.57
N VAL A 222 9.72 10.11 -43.77
CA VAL A 222 9.88 8.66 -43.95
C VAL A 222 11.33 8.32 -43.62
N GLN A 223 11.53 7.37 -42.71
CA GLN A 223 12.84 6.81 -42.42
C GLN A 223 13.08 5.69 -43.44
N ASP A 224 14.15 5.81 -44.23
CA ASP A 224 14.60 4.76 -45.13
C ASP A 224 15.15 3.59 -44.30
N HIS A 225 14.27 2.66 -43.89
CA HIS A 225 14.71 1.34 -43.44
C HIS A 225 14.76 0.40 -44.65
N PRO A 226 15.92 -0.22 -44.96
CA PRO A 226 15.93 -1.32 -45.91
C PRO A 226 15.07 -2.46 -45.33
N THR A 227 14.18 -2.98 -46.18
CA THR A 227 13.44 -4.23 -45.98
C THR A 227 14.29 -5.28 -45.26
N VAL A 228 13.73 -5.87 -44.20
CA VAL A 228 14.27 -7.03 -43.47
C VAL A 228 14.88 -8.05 -44.45
N PRO A 229 16.19 -8.31 -44.43
CA PRO A 229 16.73 -9.46 -45.13
C PRO A 229 16.36 -10.74 -44.34
N PRO A 230 16.00 -11.84 -45.02
CA PRO A 230 15.85 -13.11 -44.34
C PRO A 230 17.21 -13.53 -43.77
N ALA A 231 17.19 -13.98 -42.52
CA ALA A 231 18.28 -14.55 -41.72
C ALA A 231 19.61 -14.83 -42.46
N ALA A 232 20.67 -14.07 -42.14
CA ALA A 232 22.02 -14.57 -41.83
C ALA A 232 23.07 -13.45 -41.70
N SER A 233 24.03 -13.72 -40.82
CA SER A 233 25.32 -13.03 -40.61
C SER A 233 25.32 -11.77 -39.74
N ALA A 234 25.79 -11.98 -38.50
CA ALA A 234 26.22 -10.95 -37.57
C ALA A 234 27.53 -10.34 -38.07
N THR A 235 27.54 -9.02 -38.29
CA THR A 235 28.63 -8.03 -38.14
C THR A 235 28.48 -6.90 -39.17
N SER A 236 27.48 -6.05 -38.96
CA SER A 236 27.53 -4.67 -39.43
C SER A 236 26.80 -3.79 -38.42
N THR A 237 27.52 -2.81 -37.88
CA THR A 237 26.99 -1.76 -37.01
C THR A 237 26.04 -0.88 -37.82
N ILE A 238 24.76 -1.23 -37.82
CA ILE A 238 23.70 -0.38 -38.35
C ILE A 238 23.45 0.71 -37.32
N THR A 239 23.83 1.94 -37.63
CA THR A 239 23.34 3.15 -36.96
C THR A 239 21.88 3.36 -37.36
N THR A 240 20.96 2.58 -36.80
CA THR A 240 19.52 2.84 -36.90
C THR A 240 19.20 4.03 -36.00
N ASP A 241 18.73 5.14 -36.58
CA ASP A 241 18.07 6.18 -35.79
C ASP A 241 16.93 5.53 -35.01
N PRO A 242 16.94 5.57 -33.67
CA PRO A 242 15.97 4.82 -32.90
C PRO A 242 14.58 5.42 -33.05
N ILE A 243 13.59 4.55 -33.28
CA ILE A 243 12.15 4.86 -33.31
C ILE A 243 11.82 5.71 -32.07
N GLY A 244 11.64 7.02 -32.27
CA GLY A 244 11.58 8.01 -31.20
C GLY A 244 10.38 8.95 -31.27
N ASN A 245 9.67 8.97 -32.40
CA ASN A 245 8.59 9.93 -32.65
C ASN A 245 7.30 9.54 -31.90
N VAL A 246 6.45 10.53 -31.60
CA VAL A 246 5.21 10.34 -30.85
C VAL A 246 4.02 10.91 -31.62
N LEU A 247 2.90 10.19 -31.63
CA LEU A 247 1.68 10.63 -32.31
C LEU A 247 0.53 10.72 -31.31
N TYR A 248 -0.21 11.81 -31.34
CA TYR A 248 -1.40 12.02 -30.52
C TYR A 248 -2.62 12.26 -31.42
N VAL A 249 -3.73 11.61 -31.08
CA VAL A 249 -4.99 11.70 -31.83
C VAL A 249 -6.11 11.97 -30.83
N SER A 250 -6.70 13.16 -30.89
CA SER A 250 -7.87 13.49 -30.07
C SER A 250 -9.16 13.17 -30.82
N LEU A 251 -10.13 12.56 -30.14
CA LEU A 251 -11.40 12.11 -30.69
C LEU A 251 -12.55 12.60 -29.82
N LYS A 252 -13.51 13.29 -30.45
CA LYS A 252 -14.78 13.61 -29.79
C LYS A 252 -15.65 12.37 -29.79
N VAL A 253 -16.10 11.96 -28.60
CA VAL A 253 -17.04 10.86 -28.46
C VAL A 253 -18.46 11.41 -28.28
N PRO A 254 -19.41 11.06 -29.17
CA PRO A 254 -20.78 11.51 -29.06
C PRO A 254 -21.42 11.12 -27.71
N SER A 255 -22.33 11.95 -27.20
CA SER A 255 -23.07 11.67 -25.97
C SER A 255 -24.02 10.46 -26.11
N SER A 256 -24.40 10.10 -27.34
CA SER A 256 -25.26 8.95 -27.64
C SER A 256 -24.54 7.60 -27.55
N ASP A 257 -23.21 7.58 -27.62
CA ASP A 257 -22.42 6.36 -27.43
C ASP A 257 -22.45 5.98 -25.93
N PRO A 258 -22.69 4.74 -25.53
CA PRO A 258 -22.67 4.37 -24.10
C PRO A 258 -21.28 4.54 -23.46
N PHE A 259 -20.21 4.61 -24.27
CA PHE A 259 -18.81 4.69 -23.87
C PHE A 259 -18.38 3.54 -22.99
N ASP A 260 -18.05 2.43 -23.65
CA ASP A 260 -17.31 1.33 -23.05
C ASP A 260 -15.83 1.44 -23.42
N ASP A 261 -14.96 1.54 -22.41
CA ASP A 261 -13.51 1.57 -22.58
C ASP A 261 -13.00 0.36 -23.39
N GLU A 262 -13.63 -0.80 -23.20
CA GLU A 262 -13.24 -2.05 -23.86
C GLU A 262 -13.52 -2.02 -25.37
N GLU A 263 -14.70 -1.53 -25.72
CA GLU A 263 -15.14 -1.38 -27.11
C GLU A 263 -14.29 -0.32 -27.83
N TRP A 264 -14.09 0.84 -27.20
CA TRP A 264 -13.24 1.89 -27.75
C TRP A 264 -11.81 1.40 -27.96
N ARG A 265 -11.25 0.67 -26.99
CA ARG A 265 -9.94 0.06 -27.15
C ARG A 265 -9.87 -0.90 -28.35
N GLY A 266 -10.91 -1.70 -28.57
CA GLY A 266 -11.01 -2.56 -29.76
C GLY A 266 -10.99 -1.78 -31.08
N ARG A 267 -11.80 -0.71 -31.18
CA ARG A 267 -11.86 0.18 -32.36
C ARG A 267 -10.50 0.85 -32.63
N LEU A 268 -9.89 1.41 -31.59
CA LEU A 268 -8.58 2.09 -31.65
C LEU A 268 -7.44 1.13 -32.00
N ALA A 269 -7.46 -0.10 -31.46
CA ALA A 269 -6.51 -1.14 -31.82
C ALA A 269 -6.62 -1.53 -33.30
N GLY A 270 -7.85 -1.64 -33.83
CA GLY A 270 -8.10 -1.88 -35.25
C GLY A 270 -7.50 -0.79 -36.15
N LEU A 271 -7.74 0.48 -35.80
CA LEU A 271 -7.19 1.63 -36.52
C LEU A 271 -5.65 1.66 -36.47
N THR A 272 -5.06 1.46 -35.30
CA THR A 272 -3.60 1.46 -35.13
C THR A 272 -2.95 0.33 -35.93
N ARG A 273 -3.54 -0.88 -35.91
CA ARG A 273 -3.05 -2.03 -36.69
C ARG A 273 -3.10 -1.77 -38.19
N ARG A 274 -4.15 -1.10 -38.68
CA ARG A 274 -4.30 -0.73 -40.10
C ARG A 274 -3.17 0.19 -40.57
N PHE A 275 -2.75 1.15 -39.75
CA PHE A 275 -1.68 2.11 -40.08
C PHE A 275 -0.29 1.67 -39.57
N ALA A 276 -0.15 0.50 -38.93
CA ALA A 276 1.12 0.05 -38.35
C ALA A 276 2.31 0.08 -39.33
N PRO A 277 2.19 -0.31 -40.61
CA PRO A 277 3.30 -0.19 -41.57
C PRO A 277 3.78 1.26 -41.75
N ASP A 278 2.85 2.20 -41.93
CA ASP A 278 3.17 3.63 -42.10
C ASP A 278 3.74 4.26 -40.83
N LEU A 279 3.24 3.83 -39.66
CA LEU A 279 3.75 4.27 -38.36
C LEU A 279 5.21 3.84 -38.18
N ARG A 280 5.57 2.60 -38.53
CA ARG A 280 6.96 2.10 -38.48
C ARG A 280 7.86 2.82 -39.47
N ALA A 281 7.38 3.02 -40.70
CA ALA A 281 8.13 3.74 -41.74
C ALA A 281 8.47 5.19 -41.35
N ARG A 282 7.76 5.77 -40.37
CA ARG A 282 7.95 7.13 -39.86
C ARG A 282 8.58 7.19 -38.47
N GLY A 283 9.05 6.05 -37.95
CA GLY A 283 9.73 5.98 -36.65
C GLY A 283 8.85 6.35 -35.46
N ILE A 284 7.53 6.12 -35.54
CA ILE A 284 6.58 6.46 -34.46
C ILE A 284 6.60 5.36 -33.40
N ARG A 285 7.12 5.67 -32.22
CA ARG A 285 7.25 4.70 -31.11
C ARG A 285 5.94 4.42 -30.39
N ARG A 286 5.06 5.41 -30.35
CA ARG A 286 3.77 5.33 -29.66
C ARG A 286 2.73 6.20 -30.32
N VAL A 287 1.50 5.70 -30.32
CA VAL A 287 0.29 6.43 -30.69
C VAL A 287 -0.59 6.52 -29.46
N THR A 288 -0.98 7.73 -29.07
CA THR A 288 -1.86 7.99 -27.93
C THR A 288 -3.17 8.56 -28.42
N PHE A 289 -4.27 7.87 -28.13
CA PHE A 289 -5.61 8.37 -28.41
C PHE A 289 -6.21 9.01 -27.16
N LEU A 290 -6.74 10.22 -27.33
CA LEU A 290 -7.55 10.91 -26.34
C LEU A 290 -9.00 10.80 -26.75
N THR A 291 -9.81 10.14 -25.94
CA THR A 291 -11.27 10.06 -26.15
C THR A 291 -11.95 11.06 -25.21
N LEU A 292 -12.55 12.09 -25.79
CA LEU A 292 -13.10 13.23 -25.06
C LEU A 292 -14.62 13.21 -25.09
N ARG A 293 -15.22 13.31 -23.92
CA ARG A 293 -16.66 13.47 -23.73
C ARG A 293 -16.91 14.66 -22.82
N TYR A 294 -17.90 15.46 -23.19
CA TYR A 294 -18.27 16.65 -22.43
C TYR A 294 -18.59 16.30 -20.97
N GLY A 295 -17.97 17.00 -20.02
CA GLY A 295 -18.19 16.83 -18.59
C GLY A 295 -17.61 15.55 -17.97
N GLN A 296 -16.86 14.74 -18.72
CA GLN A 296 -16.20 13.53 -18.20
C GLN A 296 -14.69 13.63 -18.29
N THR A 297 -13.99 12.88 -17.44
CA THR A 297 -12.53 12.78 -17.50
C THR A 297 -12.11 12.12 -18.81
N PRO A 298 -11.05 12.62 -19.47
CA PRO A 298 -10.57 12.05 -20.73
C PRO A 298 -10.15 10.60 -20.58
N GLY A 299 -10.40 9.80 -21.62
CA GLY A 299 -9.80 8.47 -21.75
C GLY A 299 -8.48 8.56 -22.51
N TYR A 300 -7.46 7.86 -22.03
CA TYR A 300 -6.14 7.78 -22.69
C TYR A 300 -5.83 6.33 -23.04
N PHE A 301 -5.57 6.07 -24.32
CA PHE A 301 -5.20 4.75 -24.83
C PHE A 301 -3.87 4.86 -25.57
N THR A 302 -2.82 4.19 -25.08
CA THR A 302 -1.47 4.30 -25.62
C THR A 302 -1.03 2.99 -26.25
N PHE A 303 -0.71 3.00 -27.54
CA PHE A 303 -0.25 1.84 -28.29
C PHE A 303 1.24 1.98 -28.59
N ARG A 304 2.05 0.95 -28.29
CA ARG A 304 3.52 1.02 -28.37
C ARG A 304 4.09 0.09 -29.41
N GLU A 305 5.03 0.60 -30.21
CA GLU A 305 5.71 -0.17 -31.27
C GLU A 305 6.44 -1.40 -30.72
N THR A 306 7.07 -1.29 -29.54
CA THR A 306 7.79 -2.39 -28.86
C THR A 306 6.93 -3.61 -28.57
N ALA A 307 5.60 -3.44 -28.57
CA ALA A 307 4.61 -4.50 -28.38
C ALA A 307 3.76 -4.69 -29.64
N ASP A 308 4.32 -4.45 -30.83
CA ASP A 308 3.64 -4.53 -32.12
C ASP A 308 2.42 -3.59 -32.23
N TYR A 309 2.53 -2.40 -31.65
CA TYR A 309 1.42 -1.47 -31.44
C TYR A 309 0.22 -2.09 -30.72
N ALA A 310 0.45 -3.04 -29.81
CA ALA A 310 -0.52 -3.37 -28.79
C ALA A 310 -0.64 -2.22 -27.77
N GLU A 311 -1.81 -2.13 -27.14
CA GLU A 311 -2.05 -1.17 -26.07
C GLU A 311 -1.17 -1.50 -24.87
N ASP A 312 -0.62 -0.47 -24.23
CA ASP A 312 -0.09 -0.55 -22.87
C ASP A 312 -1.17 -0.18 -21.85
N PRO A 313 -1.84 -1.17 -21.22
CA PRO A 313 -2.87 -0.88 -20.24
C PRO A 313 -2.30 -0.30 -18.94
N THR A 314 -0.98 -0.40 -18.69
CA THR A 314 -0.38 0.09 -17.44
C THR A 314 -0.41 1.61 -17.32
N ILE A 315 -0.49 2.31 -18.44
CA ILE A 315 -0.61 3.78 -18.51
C ILE A 315 -1.93 4.22 -19.17
N ARG A 316 -2.95 3.36 -19.16
CA ARG A 316 -4.30 3.77 -19.58
C ARG A 316 -4.84 4.85 -18.65
N HIS A 317 -5.57 5.80 -19.22
CA HIS A 317 -6.15 6.97 -18.54
C HIS A 317 -5.15 7.96 -17.93
N ILE A 318 -3.86 7.88 -18.29
CA ILE A 318 -2.85 8.87 -17.95
C ILE A 318 -2.08 9.31 -19.19
N GLU A 319 -1.76 10.61 -19.26
CA GLU A 319 -0.89 11.16 -20.31
C GLU A 319 0.51 10.50 -20.23
N PRO A 320 0.99 9.83 -21.29
CA PRO A 320 2.28 9.11 -21.28
C PRO A 320 3.50 9.97 -20.94
N ALA A 321 3.47 11.27 -21.26
CA ALA A 321 4.52 12.20 -20.86
C ALA A 321 4.53 12.47 -19.34
N LEU A 322 3.40 12.30 -18.66
CA LEU A 322 3.24 12.47 -17.21
C LEU A 322 3.23 11.13 -16.43
N ALA A 323 3.21 9.99 -17.12
CA ALA A 323 3.19 8.66 -16.51
C ALA A 323 4.43 8.34 -15.65
N TYR A 324 5.53 9.09 -15.76
CA TYR A 324 6.65 8.94 -14.83
C TYR A 324 6.27 9.33 -13.39
N GLN A 325 5.25 10.18 -13.22
CA GLN A 325 4.81 10.72 -11.92
C GLN A 325 4.18 9.65 -11.03
N ILE A 326 3.76 8.51 -11.58
CA ILE A 326 3.22 7.35 -10.82
C ILE A 326 4.29 6.30 -10.48
N GLU A 327 5.55 6.53 -10.86
CA GLU A 327 6.73 5.74 -10.43
C GLU A 327 6.62 4.22 -10.68
N LEU A 328 6.10 3.81 -11.84
CA LEU A 328 5.96 2.41 -12.24
C LEU A 328 7.23 1.55 -12.04
N PRO A 329 8.46 2.03 -12.31
CA PRO A 329 9.68 1.23 -12.11
C PRO A 329 9.87 0.73 -10.67
N ARG A 330 9.28 1.39 -9.68
CA ARG A 330 9.37 0.93 -8.29
C ARG A 330 8.57 -0.34 -8.02
N MET A 331 7.73 -0.78 -8.95
CA MET A 331 7.00 -2.04 -8.86
C MET A 331 7.63 -3.15 -9.72
N ALA A 332 8.90 -2.99 -10.14
CA ALA A 332 9.59 -3.92 -11.04
C ALA A 332 9.63 -5.39 -10.56
N ASN A 333 9.56 -5.62 -9.25
CA ASN A 333 9.53 -6.96 -8.64
C ASN A 333 8.18 -7.70 -8.77
N PHE A 334 7.18 -7.07 -9.39
CA PHE A 334 5.82 -7.59 -9.51
C PHE A 334 5.35 -7.64 -10.96
N ASP A 335 4.48 -8.60 -11.25
CA ASP A 335 3.70 -8.65 -12.47
C ASP A 335 2.41 -7.85 -12.26
N LEU A 336 2.27 -6.76 -13.03
CA LEU A 336 1.21 -5.77 -12.84
C LEU A 336 0.01 -6.06 -13.75
N LYS A 337 -1.16 -6.16 -13.15
CA LYS A 337 -2.45 -6.17 -13.86
C LYS A 337 -3.22 -4.89 -13.49
N PRO A 338 -3.42 -3.95 -14.42
CA PRO A 338 -4.20 -2.75 -14.17
C PRO A 338 -5.65 -3.10 -13.87
N VAL A 339 -6.24 -2.38 -12.91
CA VAL A 339 -7.65 -2.50 -12.53
C VAL A 339 -8.31 -1.14 -12.69
N PHE A 340 -9.28 -1.07 -13.60
CA PHE A 340 -9.94 0.17 -13.95
C PHE A 340 -11.16 0.40 -13.06
N VAL A 341 -11.25 1.61 -12.51
CA VAL A 341 -12.36 2.07 -11.66
C VAL A 341 -12.95 3.35 -12.25
N GLY A 342 -14.17 3.71 -11.86
CA GLY A 342 -14.87 4.88 -12.42
C GLY A 342 -14.09 6.20 -12.25
N ASN A 343 -13.32 6.34 -11.17
CA ASN A 343 -12.44 7.49 -10.99
C ASN A 343 -11.11 7.29 -11.75
N ARG A 344 -11.01 7.87 -12.96
CA ARG A 344 -9.83 7.81 -13.83
C ARG A 344 -8.56 8.48 -13.28
N HIS A 345 -8.65 9.21 -12.16
CA HIS A 345 -7.46 9.76 -11.49
C HIS A 345 -6.76 8.75 -10.57
N LEU A 346 -7.41 7.61 -10.30
CA LEU A 346 -6.84 6.51 -9.53
C LEU A 346 -6.31 5.44 -10.48
N HIS A 347 -5.02 5.13 -10.35
CA HIS A 347 -4.38 4.05 -11.08
C HIS A 347 -4.13 2.90 -10.12
N ILE A 348 -4.96 1.86 -10.23
CA ILE A 348 -4.89 0.69 -9.35
C ILE A 348 -4.27 -0.47 -10.13
N TYR A 349 -3.30 -1.13 -9.51
CA TYR A 349 -2.64 -2.32 -10.07
C TYR A 349 -2.79 -3.48 -9.09
N TYR A 350 -3.42 -4.55 -9.55
CA TYR A 350 -3.31 -5.85 -8.89
C TYR A 350 -1.98 -6.46 -9.28
N ALA A 351 -1.11 -6.67 -8.30
CA ALA A 351 0.26 -7.05 -8.50
C ALA A 351 0.55 -8.40 -7.85
N VAL A 352 1.25 -9.28 -8.57
CA VAL A 352 1.70 -10.59 -8.09
C VAL A 352 3.23 -10.59 -8.05
N GLY A 353 3.83 -10.97 -6.94
CA GLY A 353 5.28 -10.99 -6.79
C GLY A 353 5.92 -12.01 -7.73
N LYS A 354 6.92 -11.59 -8.51
CA LYS A 354 7.62 -12.45 -9.48
C LYS A 354 8.34 -13.63 -8.83
N GLN A 355 8.93 -13.40 -7.67
CA GLN A 355 9.65 -14.43 -6.90
C GLN A 355 8.73 -15.19 -5.93
N ASN A 356 7.59 -14.60 -5.56
CA ASN A 356 6.66 -15.15 -4.58
C ASN A 356 5.23 -14.92 -5.06
N THR A 357 4.64 -15.91 -5.71
CA THR A 357 3.28 -15.83 -6.26
C THR A 357 2.19 -15.77 -5.19
N ALA A 358 2.50 -16.09 -3.93
CA ALA A 358 1.60 -15.89 -2.80
C ALA A 358 1.60 -14.41 -2.32
N ASP A 359 2.49 -13.59 -2.84
CA ASP A 359 2.51 -12.15 -2.61
C ASP A 359 1.61 -11.44 -3.62
N CYS A 360 0.33 -11.31 -3.28
CA CYS A 360 -0.65 -10.58 -4.06
C CYS A 360 -1.01 -9.26 -3.34
N ARG A 361 -0.91 -8.13 -4.03
CA ARG A 361 -1.19 -6.81 -3.45
C ARG A 361 -1.89 -5.88 -4.43
N PHE A 362 -2.58 -4.88 -3.90
CA PHE A 362 -2.97 -3.70 -4.64
C PHE A 362 -1.95 -2.58 -4.44
N PHE A 363 -1.41 -2.08 -5.54
CA PHE A 363 -0.73 -0.79 -5.58
C PHE A 363 -1.69 0.26 -6.11
N VAL A 364 -1.96 1.28 -5.31
CA VAL A 364 -2.81 2.41 -5.71
C VAL A 364 -1.94 3.64 -5.90
N ARG A 365 -1.94 4.21 -7.11
CA ARG A 365 -1.21 5.42 -7.45
C ARG A 365 -2.20 6.54 -7.75
N ALA A 366 -2.06 7.67 -7.08
CA ALA A 366 -2.91 8.83 -7.26
C ALA A 366 -2.09 10.10 -7.47
N LEU A 367 -2.48 10.90 -8.46
CA LEU A 367 -1.87 12.19 -8.76
C LEU A 367 -2.84 13.30 -8.35
N VAL A 368 -2.41 14.15 -7.42
CA VAL A 368 -3.22 15.27 -6.95
C VAL A 368 -2.76 16.55 -7.64
N ARG A 369 -3.69 17.19 -8.35
CA ARG A 369 -3.49 18.49 -8.98
C ARG A 369 -4.53 19.46 -8.39
N PRO A 370 -4.11 20.42 -7.56
CA PRO A 370 -5.02 21.29 -6.86
C PRO A 370 -5.66 22.32 -7.81
N GLY A 371 -6.82 22.83 -7.40
CA GLY A 371 -7.40 24.04 -7.98
C GLY A 371 -6.73 25.31 -7.46
N ARG A 372 -7.03 26.46 -8.09
CA ARG A 372 -6.56 27.77 -7.63
C ARG A 372 -7.37 28.23 -6.43
N LEU A 373 -6.73 28.33 -5.27
CA LEU A 373 -7.30 28.99 -4.10
C LEU A 373 -7.14 30.51 -4.22
N ASN A 374 -8.17 31.24 -3.82
CA ASN A 374 -8.13 32.70 -3.77
C ASN A 374 -7.25 33.23 -2.62
N THR A 375 -6.95 32.41 -1.60
CA THR A 375 -6.22 32.84 -0.39
C THR A 375 -5.09 31.85 -0.02
N PRO A 376 -3.84 32.31 0.22
CA PRO A 376 -2.69 31.41 0.48
C PRO A 376 -2.70 30.71 1.85
N TYR A 377 -3.29 31.34 2.89
CA TYR A 377 -3.33 30.81 4.27
C TYR A 377 -4.14 29.51 4.44
N GLN A 378 -4.84 29.04 3.40
CA GLN A 378 -5.66 27.82 3.44
C GLN A 378 -5.07 26.65 2.65
N THR A 379 -3.83 26.77 2.17
CA THR A 379 -3.19 25.72 1.36
C THR A 379 -3.07 24.40 2.14
N VAL A 380 -2.71 24.44 3.42
CA VAL A 380 -2.64 23.23 4.27
C VAL A 380 -4.01 22.60 4.48
N GLU A 381 -5.04 23.42 4.77
CA GLU A 381 -6.40 22.93 4.96
C GLU A 381 -6.96 22.29 3.68
N TYR A 382 -6.66 22.88 2.53
CA TYR A 382 -6.95 22.32 1.22
C TYR A 382 -6.30 20.95 1.03
N LEU A 383 -5.00 20.82 1.33
CA LEU A 383 -4.27 19.56 1.15
C LEU A 383 -4.79 18.46 2.08
N ILE A 384 -5.18 18.81 3.31
CA ILE A 384 -5.85 17.88 4.24
C ILE A 384 -7.20 17.44 3.66
N SER A 385 -7.98 18.39 3.17
CA SER A 385 -9.31 18.15 2.61
C SER A 385 -9.25 17.26 1.36
N GLU A 386 -8.41 17.59 0.39
CA GLU A 386 -8.22 16.78 -0.81
C GLU A 386 -7.61 15.43 -0.50
N GLY A 387 -6.64 15.36 0.43
CA GLY A 387 -6.05 14.11 0.87
C GLY A 387 -7.09 13.18 1.48
N ASP A 388 -8.01 13.70 2.31
CA ASP A 388 -9.06 12.90 2.94
C ASP A 388 -10.13 12.43 1.94
N ARG A 389 -10.54 13.31 1.02
CA ARG A 389 -11.47 12.98 -0.08
C ARG A 389 -10.88 11.88 -0.96
N LEU A 390 -9.65 12.06 -1.42
CA LEU A 390 -8.94 11.08 -2.24
C LEU A 390 -8.76 9.75 -1.51
N LEU A 391 -8.37 9.78 -0.23
CA LEU A 391 -8.20 8.57 0.55
C LEU A 391 -9.53 7.83 0.70
N THR A 392 -10.64 8.54 0.86
CA THR A 392 -11.98 7.94 0.88
C THR A 392 -12.29 7.23 -0.45
N ASP A 393 -12.09 7.91 -1.59
CA ASP A 393 -12.29 7.31 -2.92
C ASP A 393 -11.43 6.04 -3.12
N ILE A 394 -10.17 6.08 -2.66
CA ILE A 394 -9.24 4.93 -2.70
C ILE A 394 -9.77 3.77 -1.86
N LEU A 395 -10.19 4.03 -0.63
CA LEU A 395 -10.65 2.99 0.28
C LEU A 395 -11.97 2.37 -0.21
N ASP A 396 -12.88 3.17 -0.77
CA ASP A 396 -14.12 2.69 -1.37
C ASP A 396 -13.84 1.78 -2.57
N ALA A 397 -12.90 2.19 -3.44
CA ALA A 397 -12.46 1.35 -4.55
C ALA A 397 -11.83 0.03 -4.06
N LEU A 398 -10.98 0.08 -3.04
CA LEU A 398 -10.36 -1.11 -2.45
C LEU A 398 -11.37 -2.04 -1.75
N GLU A 399 -12.44 -1.52 -1.15
CA GLU A 399 -13.51 -2.34 -0.56
C GLU A 399 -14.24 -3.17 -1.63
N ILE A 400 -14.52 -2.56 -2.78
CA ILE A 400 -15.14 -3.25 -3.92
C ILE A 400 -14.17 -4.32 -4.46
N LEU A 401 -12.91 -3.94 -4.69
CA LEU A 401 -11.90 -4.84 -5.29
C LEU A 401 -11.43 -5.96 -4.35
N GLY A 402 -11.46 -5.71 -3.03
CA GLY A 402 -11.11 -6.71 -2.02
C GLY A 402 -12.03 -7.93 -2.05
N SER A 403 -13.29 -7.75 -2.47
CA SER A 403 -14.22 -8.86 -2.66
C SER A 403 -13.84 -9.79 -3.81
N THR A 404 -13.21 -9.25 -4.86
CA THR A 404 -12.77 -9.99 -6.05
C THR A 404 -11.40 -10.63 -5.86
N HIS A 405 -10.56 -10.07 -4.99
CA HIS A 405 -9.21 -10.55 -4.70
C HIS A 405 -8.96 -10.72 -3.19
N PRO A 406 -9.57 -11.73 -2.54
CA PRO A 406 -9.56 -11.87 -1.07
C PRO A 406 -8.18 -12.15 -0.47
N ASN A 407 -7.23 -12.62 -1.29
CA ASN A 407 -5.87 -12.96 -0.87
C ASN A 407 -4.92 -11.74 -0.88
N SER A 408 -5.40 -10.54 -1.18
CA SER A 408 -4.55 -9.34 -1.16
C SER A 408 -4.03 -9.05 0.26
N ASP A 409 -2.73 -8.82 0.39
CA ASP A 409 -2.08 -8.41 1.63
C ASP A 409 -1.05 -7.32 1.34
N CYS A 410 -0.58 -6.61 2.37
CA CYS A 410 0.44 -5.57 2.24
C CYS A 410 0.16 -4.49 1.17
N ASN A 411 -1.11 -4.14 0.97
CA ASN A 411 -1.53 -3.14 0.01
C ASN A 411 -0.80 -1.82 0.23
N HIS A 412 -0.50 -1.11 -0.87
CA HIS A 412 0.36 0.07 -0.87
C HIS A 412 -0.32 1.25 -1.54
N LEU A 413 -0.23 2.42 -0.92
CA LEU A 413 -0.74 3.67 -1.45
C LEU A 413 0.41 4.60 -1.83
N PHE A 414 0.29 5.28 -2.96
CA PHE A 414 1.18 6.36 -3.34
C PHE A 414 0.39 7.56 -3.84
N ILE A 415 0.56 8.67 -3.14
CA ILE A 415 -0.14 9.92 -3.41
C ILE A 415 0.92 10.96 -3.75
N ASN A 416 0.87 11.48 -4.97
CA ASN A 416 1.80 12.49 -5.44
C ASN A 416 1.06 13.81 -5.65
N PHE A 417 1.31 14.79 -4.78
CA PHE A 417 0.87 16.16 -5.00
C PHE A 417 1.86 16.83 -5.95
N VAL A 418 1.43 16.97 -7.20
CA VAL A 418 2.28 17.36 -8.33
C VAL A 418 2.89 18.77 -8.21
N PRO A 419 2.15 19.81 -7.75
CA PRO A 419 2.70 21.16 -7.73
C PRO A 419 3.58 21.45 -6.51
N THR A 420 4.30 22.56 -6.60
CA THR A 420 5.09 23.10 -5.49
C THR A 420 4.21 23.98 -4.60
N PHE A 421 4.26 23.73 -3.30
CA PHE A 421 3.52 24.49 -2.29
C PHE A 421 4.43 25.43 -1.51
N ASN A 422 3.91 26.60 -1.17
CA ASN A 422 4.61 27.56 -0.31
C ASN A 422 4.23 27.32 1.16
N VAL A 423 4.65 26.17 1.70
CA VAL A 423 4.29 25.71 3.05
C VAL A 423 5.53 25.13 3.73
N ASP A 424 5.64 25.31 5.05
CA ASP A 424 6.71 24.72 5.84
C ASP A 424 6.49 23.20 6.02
N GLN A 425 7.57 22.43 5.98
CA GLN A 425 7.52 20.98 6.21
C GLN A 425 6.88 20.62 7.55
N THR A 426 7.12 21.41 8.59
CA THR A 426 6.68 21.13 9.97
C THR A 426 5.16 21.13 10.12
N GLU A 427 4.41 21.73 9.19
CA GLU A 427 2.95 21.78 9.24
C GLU A 427 2.27 20.51 8.69
N PHE A 428 2.98 19.70 7.90
CA PHE A 428 2.41 18.52 7.23
C PHE A 428 2.35 17.26 8.09
N GLU A 429 3.32 17.05 8.96
CA GLU A 429 3.34 15.85 9.81
C GLU A 429 2.13 15.78 10.77
N PRO A 430 1.72 16.88 11.46
CA PRO A 430 0.50 16.89 12.26
C PRO A 430 -0.76 16.59 11.44
N ALA A 431 -0.82 17.12 10.21
CA ALA A 431 -1.91 16.90 9.29
C ALA A 431 -2.04 15.42 8.89
N LEU A 432 -0.91 14.77 8.59
CA LEU A 432 -0.84 13.35 8.25
C LEU A 432 -1.30 12.47 9.43
N ASN A 433 -0.83 12.76 10.63
CA ASN A 433 -1.26 12.04 11.85
C ASN A 433 -2.79 12.13 12.04
N GLY A 434 -3.39 13.30 11.79
CA GLY A 434 -4.84 13.47 11.82
C GLY A 434 -5.59 12.65 10.76
N ILE A 435 -5.01 12.39 9.58
CA ILE A 435 -5.58 11.50 8.56
C ILE A 435 -5.49 10.04 9.02
N LEU A 436 -4.35 9.61 9.55
CA LEU A 436 -4.13 8.25 10.04
C LEU A 436 -5.08 7.90 11.20
N ASP A 437 -5.32 8.81 12.13
CA ASP A 437 -6.25 8.61 13.24
C ASP A 437 -7.71 8.38 12.77
N ARG A 438 -8.10 9.01 11.65
CA ARG A 438 -9.46 8.91 11.09
C ARG A 438 -9.65 7.65 10.26
N HIS A 439 -8.69 7.33 9.40
CA HIS A 439 -8.81 6.24 8.41
C HIS A 439 -8.09 4.96 8.80
N GLY A 440 -7.32 4.95 9.89
CA GLY A 440 -6.47 3.83 10.31
C GLY A 440 -7.21 2.50 10.43
N THR A 441 -8.46 2.52 10.92
CA THR A 441 -9.28 1.30 11.02
C THR A 441 -9.69 0.73 9.65
N ARG A 442 -9.98 1.58 8.66
CA ARG A 442 -10.29 1.16 7.29
C ARG A 442 -9.04 0.67 6.57
N LEU A 443 -7.95 1.44 6.67
CA LEU A 443 -6.62 1.06 6.16
C LEU A 443 -6.20 -0.33 6.67
N TRP A 444 -6.41 -0.59 7.96
CA TRP A 444 -6.15 -1.89 8.59
C TRP A 444 -7.00 -3.02 8.01
N ARG A 445 -8.32 -2.82 7.87
CA ARG A 445 -9.23 -3.83 7.30
C ARG A 445 -8.87 -4.16 5.86
N LEU A 446 -8.47 -3.15 5.10
CA LEU A 446 -8.06 -3.25 3.71
C LEU A 446 -6.59 -3.64 3.55
N ARG A 447 -5.91 -4.06 4.63
CA ARG A 447 -4.53 -4.55 4.62
C ARG A 447 -3.53 -3.57 3.98
N VAL A 448 -3.77 -2.27 4.13
CA VAL A 448 -2.83 -1.23 3.70
C VAL A 448 -1.73 -1.12 4.74
N THR A 449 -0.55 -1.67 4.44
CA THR A 449 0.59 -1.71 5.37
C THR A 449 1.57 -0.57 5.15
N SER A 450 1.54 0.08 3.98
CA SER A 450 2.40 1.22 3.70
C SER A 450 1.72 2.25 2.80
N ALA A 451 2.01 3.51 3.03
CA ALA A 451 1.60 4.61 2.18
C ALA A 451 2.77 5.57 1.98
N GLU A 452 2.87 6.15 0.80
CA GLU A 452 3.86 7.14 0.44
C GLU A 452 3.19 8.41 -0.06
N ILE A 453 3.59 9.54 0.52
CA ILE A 453 3.06 10.85 0.15
C ILE A 453 4.22 11.70 -0.32
N LYS A 454 4.17 12.11 -1.59
CA LYS A 454 5.17 12.93 -2.26
C LYS A 454 4.60 14.32 -2.51
N PHE A 455 5.37 15.35 -2.20
CA PHE A 455 5.05 16.73 -2.57
C PHE A 455 6.31 17.59 -2.64
N SER A 456 6.21 18.73 -3.32
CA SER A 456 7.31 19.70 -3.43
C SER A 456 6.97 20.95 -2.63
N VAL A 457 7.94 21.49 -1.89
CA VAL A 457 7.81 22.73 -1.13
C VAL A 457 8.83 23.77 -1.55
N GLN A 458 8.46 25.04 -1.47
CA GLN A 458 9.38 26.16 -1.62
C GLN A 458 9.04 27.21 -0.55
N ASN A 459 10.04 27.61 0.24
CA ASN A 459 9.88 28.68 1.24
C ASN A 459 10.86 29.82 0.91
N ALA A 460 10.65 31.01 1.46
CA ALA A 460 11.52 32.17 1.30
C ALA A 460 12.98 31.91 1.69
N SER A 461 13.23 30.92 2.54
CA SER A 461 14.59 30.48 2.95
C SER A 461 15.24 29.49 1.98
N LEU A 462 14.48 28.93 1.03
CA LEU A 462 14.97 27.97 0.05
C LEU A 462 15.05 28.64 -1.32
N ASP A 463 16.26 28.71 -1.88
CA ASP A 463 16.47 29.28 -3.21
C ASP A 463 15.73 28.50 -4.30
N HIS A 464 15.46 27.20 -4.07
CA HIS A 464 14.86 26.28 -5.03
C HIS A 464 13.82 25.36 -4.37
N PRO A 465 12.80 24.88 -5.12
CA PRO A 465 11.86 23.87 -4.62
C PRO A 465 12.57 22.59 -4.18
N VAL A 466 12.12 22.02 -3.07
CA VAL A 466 12.61 20.76 -2.51
C VAL A 466 11.49 19.74 -2.48
N THR A 467 11.75 18.51 -2.93
CA THR A 467 10.77 17.42 -2.89
C THR A 467 10.93 16.64 -1.58
N ILE A 468 9.81 16.51 -0.87
CA ILE A 468 9.71 15.77 0.39
C ILE A 468 8.82 14.54 0.16
N ARG A 469 9.21 13.43 0.77
CA ARG A 469 8.47 12.18 0.77
C ARG A 469 8.27 11.69 2.19
N PHE A 470 7.01 11.48 2.56
CA PHE A 470 6.65 10.79 3.79
C PHE A 470 6.36 9.33 3.46
N VAL A 471 7.01 8.43 4.18
CA VAL A 471 6.78 6.99 4.09
C VAL A 471 6.14 6.56 5.39
N VAL A 472 4.87 6.16 5.30
CA VAL A 472 4.12 5.59 6.41
C VAL A 472 4.23 4.07 6.30
N THR A 473 4.65 3.42 7.38
CA THR A 473 4.68 1.96 7.49
C THR A 473 3.94 1.51 8.74
N ASN A 474 3.13 0.46 8.62
CA ASN A 474 2.35 -0.09 9.73
C ASN A 474 2.35 -1.62 9.66
N THR A 475 3.55 -2.21 9.76
CA THR A 475 3.76 -3.67 9.70
C THR A 475 3.18 -4.39 10.92
N ALA A 476 3.35 -3.82 12.12
CA ALA A 476 2.76 -4.34 13.35
C ALA A 476 1.26 -4.01 13.48
N MET A 477 0.68 -3.23 12.56
CA MET A 477 -0.74 -2.91 12.45
C MET A 477 -1.38 -2.07 13.58
N TYR A 478 -0.70 -1.83 14.70
CA TYR A 478 -1.22 -1.04 15.83
C TYR A 478 -0.70 0.39 15.90
N MET A 479 0.45 0.69 15.30
CA MET A 479 1.07 2.01 15.40
C MET A 479 1.87 2.32 14.13
N PRO A 480 1.39 3.25 13.29
CA PRO A 480 2.11 3.63 12.08
C PRO A 480 3.40 4.37 12.46
N GLN A 481 4.49 3.98 11.82
CA GLN A 481 5.73 4.76 11.77
C GLN A 481 5.68 5.67 10.55
N VAL A 482 6.08 6.92 10.75
CA VAL A 482 6.19 7.93 9.68
C VAL A 482 7.66 8.31 9.60
N ASP A 483 8.27 8.08 8.45
CA ASP A 483 9.63 8.50 8.14
C ASP A 483 9.58 9.59 7.06
N ALA A 484 10.28 10.71 7.28
CA ALA A 484 10.35 11.81 6.35
C ALA A 484 11.71 11.84 5.62
N TYR A 485 11.66 11.97 4.28
CA TYR A 485 12.84 12.02 3.42
C TYR A 485 12.80 13.22 2.49
N MET A 486 13.96 13.80 2.22
CA MET A 486 14.20 14.77 1.17
C MET A 486 14.84 14.07 -0.03
N GLU A 487 14.34 14.33 -1.24
CA GLU A 487 14.97 13.82 -2.47
C GLU A 487 16.12 14.77 -2.86
N VAL A 488 17.36 14.29 -2.80
CA VAL A 488 18.57 15.07 -3.11
C VAL A 488 19.32 14.43 -4.26
N ARG A 489 19.91 15.22 -5.16
CA ARG A 489 20.77 14.66 -6.21
C ARG A 489 22.17 14.40 -5.66
N SER A 490 22.62 13.17 -5.85
CA SER A 490 23.99 12.74 -5.55
C SER A 490 25.00 13.35 -6.49
N ALA A 491 26.29 13.26 -6.15
CA ALA A 491 27.39 13.70 -7.02
C ALA A 491 27.39 12.94 -8.37
N GLY A 492 26.85 11.72 -8.41
CA GLY A 492 26.66 10.92 -9.63
C GLY A 492 25.40 11.26 -10.44
N GLY A 493 24.63 12.29 -10.05
CA GLY A 493 23.45 12.77 -10.77
C GLY A 493 22.16 11.97 -10.52
N GLN A 494 22.21 10.84 -9.82
CA GLN A 494 21.03 10.07 -9.39
C GLN A 494 20.36 10.72 -8.18
N GLY A 495 19.03 10.65 -8.10
CA GLY A 495 18.27 11.09 -6.94
C GLY A 495 18.36 10.06 -5.82
N GLU A 496 18.70 10.50 -4.62
CA GLU A 496 18.83 9.69 -3.40
C GLU A 496 17.95 10.26 -2.29
N TYR A 497 17.48 9.40 -1.40
CA TYR A 497 16.76 9.82 -0.20
C TYR A 497 17.70 10.28 0.90
N ARG A 498 17.44 11.45 1.48
CA ARG A 498 18.06 11.89 2.74
C ARG A 498 17.02 12.00 3.83
N SER A 499 17.17 11.19 4.88
CA SER A 499 16.30 11.24 6.05
C SER A 499 16.35 12.59 6.74
N LEU A 500 15.18 13.05 7.17
CA LEU A 500 15.01 14.28 7.95
C LEU A 500 14.90 13.96 9.45
N ASP A 501 14.59 12.71 9.77
CA ASP A 501 14.50 12.18 11.13
C ASP A 501 15.85 11.68 11.65
N VAL A 502 16.00 11.70 12.98
CA VAL A 502 17.13 11.13 13.72
C VAL A 502 16.59 10.13 14.75
N PRO A 503 16.97 8.83 14.70
CA PRO A 503 17.89 8.20 13.74
C PRO A 503 17.33 8.16 12.29
N PRO A 504 18.20 8.02 11.27
CA PRO A 504 17.76 7.96 9.88
C PRO A 504 16.88 6.74 9.61
N GLY A 505 15.89 6.92 8.75
CA GLY A 505 14.94 5.87 8.35
C GLY A 505 15.52 4.87 7.33
N PRO A 506 14.79 3.78 7.03
CA PRO A 506 15.28 2.66 6.20
C PRO A 506 15.74 3.03 4.78
N LEU A 507 15.17 4.07 4.17
CA LEU A 507 15.49 4.45 2.80
C LEU A 507 16.70 5.41 2.68
N HIS A 508 17.36 5.74 3.79
CA HIS A 508 18.47 6.69 3.80
C HIS A 508 19.59 6.29 2.82
N ASN A 509 20.03 7.24 1.98
CA ASN A 509 21.03 7.08 0.92
C ASN A 509 20.71 6.01 -0.14
N LEU A 510 19.45 5.57 -0.25
CA LEU A 510 19.01 4.71 -1.36
C LEU A 510 18.52 5.56 -2.54
N PRO A 511 18.66 5.06 -3.79
CA PRO A 511 18.10 5.71 -4.97
C PRO A 511 16.57 5.87 -4.88
N VAL A 512 16.02 6.97 -5.39
CA VAL A 512 14.56 7.20 -5.45
C VAL A 512 13.82 6.19 -6.34
N THR A 513 14.54 5.50 -7.21
CA THR A 513 14.02 4.44 -8.10
C THR A 513 14.04 3.05 -7.47
N THR A 514 14.46 2.91 -6.21
CA THR A 514 14.54 1.62 -5.51
C THR A 514 13.19 0.88 -5.59
N PRO A 515 13.17 -0.34 -6.17
CA PRO A 515 11.97 -1.17 -6.26
C PRO A 515 11.46 -1.60 -4.88
N TYR A 516 10.15 -1.85 -4.79
CA TYR A 516 9.53 -2.40 -3.60
C TYR A 516 9.90 -3.86 -3.39
N ASP A 517 10.21 -4.19 -2.14
CA ASP A 517 10.50 -5.55 -1.73
C ASP A 517 9.23 -6.42 -1.77
N THR A 518 9.45 -7.68 -2.14
CA THR A 518 8.42 -8.72 -2.03
C THR A 518 8.16 -9.08 -0.56
N LYS A 519 7.07 -9.81 -0.32
CA LYS A 519 6.55 -10.12 1.01
C LYS A 519 7.59 -10.82 1.87
N GLU A 520 7.86 -10.24 3.04
CA GLU A 520 8.73 -10.83 4.05
C GLU A 520 8.25 -12.23 4.45
N ARG A 521 9.19 -13.13 4.77
CA ARG A 521 8.88 -14.49 5.22
C ARG A 521 7.95 -14.52 6.45
N LEU A 522 8.11 -13.57 7.36
CA LEU A 522 7.31 -13.47 8.59
C LEU A 522 5.90 -12.96 8.34
N GLN A 523 5.66 -12.30 7.21
CA GLN A 523 4.37 -11.68 6.93
C GLN A 523 3.23 -12.70 6.85
N ALA A 524 3.50 -13.93 6.39
CA ALA A 524 2.48 -14.99 6.40
C ALA A 524 2.01 -15.34 7.84
N ARG A 525 2.94 -15.33 8.81
CA ARG A 525 2.61 -15.52 10.22
C ARG A 525 1.92 -14.29 10.81
N ARG A 526 2.39 -13.08 10.48
CA ARG A 526 1.68 -11.83 10.84
C ARG A 526 0.23 -11.84 10.37
N TYR A 527 0.02 -12.12 9.10
CA TYR A 527 -1.31 -12.23 8.50
C TYR A 527 -2.22 -13.20 9.26
N ARG A 528 -1.70 -14.40 9.61
CA ARG A 528 -2.44 -15.38 10.42
C ARG A 528 -2.80 -14.86 11.81
N ALA A 529 -1.85 -14.25 12.52
CA ALA A 529 -2.11 -13.65 13.84
C ALA A 529 -3.17 -12.54 13.76
N HIS A 530 -3.10 -11.72 12.71
CA HIS A 530 -4.01 -10.60 12.50
C HIS A 530 -5.43 -11.01 12.11
N ILE A 531 -5.61 -12.11 11.38
CA ILE A 531 -6.95 -12.71 11.17
C ILE A 531 -7.55 -13.14 12.50
N MET A 532 -6.72 -13.65 13.41
CA MET A 532 -7.15 -14.03 14.78
C MET A 532 -7.33 -12.81 15.70
N GLY A 533 -7.15 -11.59 15.19
CA GLY A 533 -7.36 -10.35 15.92
C GLY A 533 -6.24 -9.98 16.90
N THR A 534 -5.03 -10.50 16.71
CA THR A 534 -3.88 -10.24 17.60
C THR A 534 -2.60 -9.86 16.86
N ALA A 535 -1.62 -9.33 17.60
CA ALA A 535 -0.29 -9.06 17.08
C ALA A 535 0.49 -10.37 16.88
N TYR A 536 1.38 -10.42 15.90
CA TYR A 536 2.33 -11.52 15.84
C TYR A 536 3.31 -11.45 17.01
N VAL A 537 3.71 -12.60 17.52
CA VAL A 537 4.46 -12.72 18.78
C VAL A 537 5.77 -11.91 18.75
N TYR A 538 6.48 -11.89 17.63
CA TYR A 538 7.73 -11.14 17.48
C TYR A 538 7.55 -9.64 17.23
N ASP A 539 6.33 -9.14 17.06
CA ASP A 539 6.06 -7.70 16.95
C ASP A 539 5.82 -7.05 18.34
N PHE A 540 5.67 -7.84 19.41
CA PHE A 540 5.47 -7.29 20.76
C PHE A 540 6.62 -6.42 21.29
N PRO A 541 7.92 -6.75 21.11
CA PRO A 541 9.01 -5.86 21.52
C PRO A 541 8.87 -4.43 20.98
N GLU A 542 8.41 -4.31 19.73
CA GLU A 542 8.15 -3.02 19.09
C GLU A 542 6.96 -2.29 19.73
N LEU A 543 5.87 -3.00 20.04
CA LEU A 543 4.74 -2.41 20.77
C LEU A 543 5.14 -1.89 22.15
N PHE A 544 6.01 -2.60 22.87
CA PHE A 544 6.58 -2.14 24.14
C PHE A 544 7.43 -0.88 23.96
N ARG A 545 8.26 -0.83 22.90
CA ARG A 545 9.10 0.33 22.57
C ARG A 545 8.26 1.57 22.33
N GLN A 546 7.17 1.44 21.58
CA GLN A 546 6.24 2.54 21.32
C GLN A 546 5.51 3.01 22.57
N ALA A 547 5.02 2.06 23.40
CA ALA A 547 4.39 2.39 24.66
C ALA A 547 5.33 3.17 25.61
N LEU A 548 6.62 2.79 25.65
CA LEU A 548 7.64 3.53 26.40
C LEU A 548 7.95 4.89 25.80
N LYS A 549 8.01 5.03 24.48
CA LYS A 549 8.19 6.33 23.81
C LYS A 549 7.09 7.30 24.26
N ALA A 550 5.83 6.86 24.22
CA ALA A 550 4.69 7.64 24.69
C ALA A 550 4.74 7.95 26.20
N ALA A 551 5.25 7.02 27.03
CA ALA A 551 5.45 7.27 28.46
C ALA A 551 6.51 8.35 28.73
N TRP A 552 7.64 8.30 28.01
CA TRP A 552 8.67 9.34 28.05
C TRP A 552 8.14 10.70 27.60
N ASP A 553 7.39 10.76 26.49
CA ASP A 553 6.82 12.02 26.02
C ASP A 553 5.87 12.65 27.06
N ARG A 554 5.07 11.83 27.76
CA ARG A 554 4.24 12.30 28.88
C ARG A 554 5.07 12.79 30.07
N ALA A 555 6.13 12.07 30.43
CA ALA A 555 7.00 12.45 31.55
C ALA A 555 7.74 13.76 31.27
N LEU A 556 8.29 13.92 30.06
CA LEU A 556 8.99 15.14 29.62
C LEU A 556 8.06 16.36 29.62
N LYS A 557 6.80 16.20 29.21
CA LYS A 557 5.78 17.27 29.26
C LYS A 557 5.45 17.71 30.69
N ARG A 558 5.53 16.80 31.67
CA ARG A 558 5.22 17.07 33.09
C ARG A 558 6.40 17.64 33.89
N ALA A 559 7.62 17.58 33.37
CA ALA A 559 8.82 17.94 34.12
C ALA A 559 9.07 19.47 34.16
N THR A 560 8.90 20.07 35.35
CA THR A 560 9.32 21.45 35.71
C THR A 560 9.67 21.57 37.20
N PRO A 561 10.77 22.24 37.63
CA PRO A 561 11.96 22.71 36.88
C PRO A 561 13.12 21.68 36.99
N PRO A 562 14.37 21.94 36.53
CA PRO A 562 15.38 20.91 36.23
C PRO A 562 15.96 20.16 37.45
N PRO A 563 16.62 19.00 37.22
CA PRO A 563 17.00 18.43 35.92
C PRO A 563 15.90 17.60 35.26
N ARG A 564 15.68 17.85 33.95
CA ARG A 564 14.80 17.01 33.12
C ARG A 564 15.55 15.71 32.76
N PRO A 565 14.94 14.53 32.92
CA PRO A 565 15.57 13.29 32.51
C PRO A 565 15.67 13.24 30.99
N THR A 566 16.86 12.91 30.46
CA THR A 566 17.06 12.73 29.02
C THR A 566 16.57 11.35 28.61
N ARG A 567 15.71 11.30 27.60
CA ARG A 567 15.22 10.04 27.02
C ARG A 567 16.40 9.28 26.38
N PRO A 568 16.64 8.01 26.76
CA PRO A 568 17.66 7.18 26.10
C PRO A 568 17.33 6.92 24.63
N ALA A 569 18.38 6.75 23.80
CA ALA A 569 18.22 6.43 22.37
C ALA A 569 17.58 5.04 22.15
N VAL A 570 17.97 4.06 22.98
CA VAL A 570 17.38 2.71 22.99
C VAL A 570 16.44 2.60 24.17
N LEU A 571 15.15 2.33 23.91
CA LEU A 571 14.13 2.21 24.95
C LEU A 571 13.88 0.78 25.40
N VAL A 572 14.07 -0.18 24.49
CA VAL A 572 13.84 -1.62 24.71
C VAL A 572 14.97 -2.40 24.08
N THR A 573 15.59 -3.26 24.86
CA THR A 573 16.44 -4.35 24.38
C THR A 573 15.74 -5.66 24.72
N ALA A 574 15.53 -6.52 23.72
CA ALA A 574 14.84 -7.78 23.87
C ALA A 574 15.77 -8.95 23.51
N THR A 575 16.23 -9.69 24.51
CA THR A 575 17.03 -10.91 24.30
C THR A 575 16.13 -12.12 24.39
N GLU A 576 16.09 -12.95 23.34
CA GLU A 576 15.24 -14.15 23.32
C GLU A 576 15.83 -15.24 24.22
N LEU A 577 14.95 -16.04 24.83
CA LEU A 577 15.28 -17.17 25.69
C LEU A 577 14.78 -18.46 25.05
N ALA A 578 15.64 -19.47 24.96
CA ALA A 578 15.28 -20.78 24.42
C ALA A 578 15.83 -21.91 25.30
N LEU A 579 15.22 -23.09 25.18
CA LEU A 579 15.72 -24.31 25.81
C LEU A 579 16.80 -24.94 24.93
N ASP A 580 17.85 -25.47 25.56
CA ASP A 580 18.81 -26.37 24.93
C ASP A 580 18.29 -27.83 24.91
N ASP A 581 19.11 -28.74 24.38
CA ASP A 581 18.78 -30.19 24.30
C ASP A 581 18.63 -30.85 25.68
N HIS A 582 19.14 -30.21 26.74
CA HIS A 582 19.03 -30.67 28.12
C HIS A 582 17.82 -30.05 28.85
N GLY A 583 17.09 -29.13 28.22
CA GLY A 583 15.94 -28.45 28.81
C GLY A 583 16.31 -27.33 29.79
N GLU A 584 17.53 -26.79 29.68
CA GLU A 584 18.02 -25.62 30.39
C GLU A 584 17.86 -24.36 29.53
N LEU A 585 17.62 -23.22 30.21
CA LEU A 585 17.23 -21.97 29.55
C LEU A 585 18.45 -21.07 29.30
N HIS A 586 18.65 -20.65 28.05
CA HIS A 586 19.76 -19.80 27.64
C HIS A 586 19.29 -18.61 26.79
N GLU A 587 20.07 -17.52 26.83
CA GLU A 587 19.91 -16.38 25.93
C GLU A 587 20.35 -16.77 24.52
N VAL A 588 19.54 -16.44 23.52
CA VAL A 588 19.80 -16.75 22.11
C VAL A 588 19.66 -15.50 21.25
N ASP A 589 20.53 -15.38 20.26
CA ASP A 589 20.43 -14.39 19.19
C ASP A 589 20.10 -15.14 17.89
N ARG A 590 18.82 -15.11 17.51
CA ARG A 590 18.30 -15.79 16.31
C ARG A 590 17.29 -14.92 15.58
N GLU A 591 17.14 -15.17 14.29
CA GLU A 591 16.14 -14.47 13.49
C GLU A 591 14.71 -14.72 14.04
N PRO A 592 13.86 -13.68 14.11
CA PRO A 592 12.47 -13.81 14.54
C PRO A 592 11.71 -14.90 13.75
N GLY A 593 10.80 -15.60 14.42
CA GLY A 593 9.99 -16.68 13.83
C GLY A 593 10.68 -18.04 13.69
N LYS A 594 11.92 -18.20 14.18
CA LYS A 594 12.60 -19.49 14.26
C LYS A 594 12.43 -20.20 15.62
N ASN A 595 11.34 -19.90 16.33
CA ASN A 595 10.94 -20.63 17.53
C ASN A 595 10.69 -22.11 17.24
N ALA A 596 11.25 -22.98 18.09
CA ALA A 596 11.11 -24.43 17.97
C ALA A 596 9.75 -24.96 18.49
N CYS A 597 9.10 -24.22 19.38
CA CYS A 597 7.79 -24.55 19.94
C CYS A 597 6.84 -23.34 19.90
N GLY A 598 5.56 -23.54 20.20
CA GLY A 598 4.51 -22.52 20.19
C GLY A 598 4.54 -21.52 21.35
N MET A 599 5.69 -21.35 21.99
CA MET A 599 5.94 -20.44 23.09
C MET A 599 7.23 -19.67 22.84
N VAL A 600 7.25 -18.38 23.15
CA VAL A 600 8.44 -17.52 23.06
C VAL A 600 8.62 -16.80 24.38
N ALA A 601 9.86 -16.69 24.83
CA ALA A 601 10.22 -15.96 26.04
C ALA A 601 11.36 -14.99 25.75
N TRP A 602 11.35 -13.84 26.42
CA TRP A 602 12.41 -12.85 26.34
C TRP A 602 12.78 -12.33 27.71
N LEU A 603 14.03 -11.92 27.82
CA LEU A 603 14.49 -11.00 28.83
C LEU A 603 14.52 -9.59 28.23
N PHE A 604 13.61 -8.73 28.65
CA PHE A 604 13.58 -7.33 28.23
C PHE A 604 14.38 -6.48 29.21
N THR A 605 15.16 -5.54 28.67
CA THR A 605 15.67 -4.38 29.39
C THR A 605 14.90 -3.15 28.92
N LEU A 606 14.12 -2.56 29.82
CA LEU A 606 13.21 -1.44 29.56
C LEU A 606 13.77 -0.17 30.19
N HIS A 607 14.03 0.86 29.40
CA HIS A 607 14.43 2.17 29.90
C HIS A 607 13.19 3.03 30.11
N THR A 608 12.70 3.09 31.35
CA THR A 608 11.48 3.84 31.71
C THR A 608 11.83 5.19 32.33
N PRO A 609 10.91 6.17 32.37
CA PRO A 609 11.15 7.45 33.04
C PRO A 609 11.56 7.30 34.51
N GLU A 610 11.03 6.30 35.21
CA GLU A 610 11.32 6.01 36.62
C GLU A 610 12.65 5.26 36.79
N TYR A 611 13.07 4.49 35.79
CA TYR A 611 14.34 3.77 35.77
C TYR A 611 15.10 4.03 34.45
N PRO A 612 15.67 5.24 34.25
CA PRO A 612 16.34 5.60 32.99
C PRO A 612 17.56 4.74 32.67
N THR A 613 18.22 4.18 33.68
CA THR A 613 19.35 3.24 33.53
C THR A 613 18.92 1.86 33.03
N GLY A 614 17.62 1.58 33.00
CA GLY A 614 17.04 0.32 32.56
C GLY A 614 16.56 -0.53 33.73
N ARG A 615 15.42 -1.21 33.52
CA ARG A 615 14.89 -2.25 34.41
C ARG A 615 14.63 -3.53 33.62
N ARG A 616 14.90 -4.68 34.21
CA ARG A 616 14.71 -5.98 33.54
C ARG A 616 13.35 -6.59 33.85
N VAL A 617 12.73 -7.22 32.87
CA VAL A 617 11.49 -8.00 33.01
C VAL A 617 11.55 -9.24 32.14
N VAL A 618 10.88 -10.32 32.56
CA VAL A 618 10.71 -11.52 31.73
C VAL A 618 9.35 -11.44 31.05
N VAL A 619 9.33 -11.59 29.73
CA VAL A 619 8.11 -11.61 28.93
C VAL A 619 7.94 -12.99 28.32
N ILE A 620 6.77 -13.59 28.49
CA ILE A 620 6.44 -14.91 27.94
C ILE A 620 5.19 -14.75 27.08
N ALA A 621 5.15 -15.35 25.89
CA ALA A 621 4.06 -15.19 24.94
C ALA A 621 3.80 -16.46 24.14
N ASN A 622 2.53 -16.81 23.96
CA ASN A 622 2.16 -17.87 23.02
C ASN A 622 2.35 -17.39 21.57
N ASP A 623 2.84 -18.27 20.71
CA ASP A 623 2.77 -18.08 19.26
C ASP A 623 1.47 -18.70 18.73
N ILE A 624 0.43 -17.89 18.56
CA ILE A 624 -0.87 -18.34 18.03
C ILE A 624 -0.76 -18.94 16.62
N THR A 625 0.31 -18.63 15.88
CA THR A 625 0.53 -19.10 14.52
C THR A 625 1.13 -20.51 14.47
N PHE A 626 1.66 -20.98 15.60
CA PHE A 626 2.20 -22.31 15.79
C PHE A 626 1.17 -23.20 16.49
N GLN A 627 0.61 -24.17 15.76
CA GLN A 627 -0.39 -25.11 16.29
C GLN A 627 -1.46 -24.44 17.16
N ILE A 628 -2.04 -23.34 16.64
CA ILE A 628 -3.08 -22.52 17.28
C ILE A 628 -2.75 -22.04 18.71
N GLY A 629 -1.46 -21.86 19.01
CA GLY A 629 -0.96 -21.47 20.32
C GLY A 629 -1.31 -22.47 21.42
N SER A 630 -1.41 -23.76 21.10
CA SER A 630 -1.70 -24.81 22.07
C SER A 630 -0.50 -25.07 22.99
N PHE A 631 -0.78 -25.43 24.24
CA PHE A 631 0.21 -25.81 25.24
C PHE A 631 0.54 -27.30 25.11
N GLY A 632 1.71 -27.60 24.53
CA GLY A 632 2.32 -28.91 24.60
C GLY A 632 3.45 -28.96 25.63
N VAL A 633 4.07 -30.13 25.76
CA VAL A 633 5.13 -30.40 26.75
C VAL A 633 6.29 -29.38 26.66
N ASP A 634 6.74 -29.03 25.45
CA ASP A 634 7.88 -28.11 25.28
C ASP A 634 7.48 -26.65 25.53
N GLU A 635 6.27 -26.26 25.18
CA GLU A 635 5.71 -24.95 25.52
C GLU A 635 5.59 -24.78 27.04
N ASP A 636 5.09 -25.81 27.74
CA ASP A 636 4.96 -25.84 29.19
C ASP A 636 6.32 -25.76 29.87
N ARG A 637 7.33 -26.49 29.36
CA ARG A 637 8.71 -26.44 29.87
C ARG A 637 9.31 -25.06 29.70
N LEU A 638 9.22 -24.45 28.51
CA LEU A 638 9.78 -23.12 28.27
C LEU A 638 9.11 -22.07 29.16
N PHE A 639 7.78 -22.10 29.27
CA PHE A 639 7.03 -21.23 30.17
C PHE A 639 7.48 -21.39 31.62
N CYS A 640 7.60 -22.63 32.10
CA CYS A 640 8.02 -22.91 33.46
C CYS A 640 9.43 -22.39 33.75
N ARG A 641 10.41 -22.71 32.90
CA ARG A 641 11.81 -22.29 33.08
C ARG A 641 11.96 -20.77 33.03
N ALA A 642 11.25 -20.09 32.12
CA ALA A 642 11.26 -18.63 32.05
C ALA A 642 10.63 -17.99 33.30
N SER A 643 9.53 -18.55 33.83
CA SER A 643 8.92 -18.10 35.08
C SER A 643 9.84 -18.32 36.29
N GLN A 644 10.53 -19.46 36.36
CA GLN A 644 11.52 -19.75 37.40
C GLN A 644 12.72 -18.79 37.33
N LEU A 645 13.19 -18.46 36.12
CA LEU A 645 14.23 -17.43 35.94
C LEU A 645 13.77 -16.08 36.50
N ALA A 646 12.55 -15.65 36.18
CA ALA A 646 12.00 -14.40 36.68
C ALA A 646 12.00 -14.37 38.23
N ARG A 647 11.56 -15.45 38.87
CA ARG A 647 11.55 -15.57 40.34
C ARG A 647 12.95 -15.59 40.94
N ARG A 648 13.87 -16.40 40.40
CA ARG A 648 15.26 -16.48 40.87
C ARG A 648 15.95 -15.12 40.86
N LEU A 649 15.64 -14.29 39.87
CA LEU A 649 16.21 -12.94 39.71
C LEU A 649 15.36 -11.83 40.36
N GLY A 650 14.21 -12.16 40.95
CA GLY A 650 13.26 -11.16 41.50
C GLY A 650 12.67 -10.21 40.45
N LEU A 651 12.63 -10.62 39.18
CA LEU A 651 12.16 -9.79 38.07
C LEU A 651 10.65 -9.90 37.88
N PRO A 652 9.96 -8.82 37.46
CA PRO A 652 8.57 -8.91 37.00
C PRO A 652 8.41 -9.88 35.83
N ARG A 653 7.30 -10.64 35.84
CA ARG A 653 6.91 -11.55 34.76
C ARG A 653 5.63 -11.06 34.07
N ILE A 654 5.73 -10.80 32.77
CA ILE A 654 4.60 -10.42 31.91
C ILE A 654 4.25 -11.62 31.02
N TYR A 655 2.97 -12.00 31.00
CA TYR A 655 2.46 -13.04 30.13
C TYR A 655 1.51 -12.46 29.07
N LEU A 656 1.79 -12.72 27.79
CA LEU A 656 0.96 -12.32 26.66
C LEU A 656 0.17 -13.54 26.17
N SER A 657 -1.13 -13.54 26.47
CA SER A 657 -1.99 -14.71 26.32
C SER A 657 -2.74 -14.70 24.99
N ALA A 658 -2.38 -15.63 24.10
CA ALA A 658 -3.09 -15.94 22.86
C ALA A 658 -2.99 -17.45 22.55
N ASN A 659 -3.95 -18.24 23.03
CA ASN A 659 -3.82 -19.71 23.04
C ASN A 659 -5.15 -20.44 22.81
N SER A 660 -5.07 -21.77 22.74
CA SER A 660 -6.24 -22.66 22.62
C SER A 660 -6.31 -23.72 23.74
N GLY A 661 -5.58 -23.51 24.84
CA GLY A 661 -5.47 -24.47 25.94
C GLY A 661 -4.47 -25.60 25.66
N ALA A 662 -4.60 -26.70 26.39
CA ALA A 662 -3.72 -27.86 26.24
C ALA A 662 -3.85 -28.45 24.83
N ARG A 663 -2.70 -28.87 24.26
CA ARG A 663 -2.68 -29.55 22.97
C ARG A 663 -3.42 -30.88 23.08
N ILE A 664 -4.21 -31.17 22.05
CA ILE A 664 -4.92 -32.43 21.88
C ILE A 664 -4.49 -33.05 20.57
N GLY A 665 -4.43 -34.37 20.52
CA GLY A 665 -4.13 -35.11 19.30
C GLY A 665 -4.61 -36.55 19.39
N LEU A 666 -4.56 -37.24 18.26
CA LEU A 666 -4.81 -38.67 18.14
C LEU A 666 -3.64 -39.31 17.39
N ALA A 667 -3.35 -40.58 17.67
CA ALA A 667 -2.27 -41.32 17.01
C ALA A 667 -2.64 -41.62 15.54
N ALA A 668 -2.12 -40.83 14.61
CA ALA A 668 -2.46 -40.91 13.18
C ALA A 668 -2.01 -42.25 12.56
N GLU A 669 -0.87 -42.78 13.02
CA GLU A 669 -0.33 -44.07 12.64
C GLU A 669 -1.26 -45.23 13.01
N VAL A 670 -1.96 -45.13 14.15
CA VAL A 670 -2.95 -46.13 14.57
C VAL A 670 -4.26 -45.94 13.81
N GLN A 671 -4.68 -44.69 13.60
CA GLN A 671 -5.89 -44.37 12.83
C GLN A 671 -5.87 -44.93 11.41
N ALA A 672 -4.69 -44.98 10.79
CA ALA A 672 -4.52 -45.49 9.42
C ALA A 672 -4.64 -47.02 9.32
N LEU A 673 -4.46 -47.75 10.43
CA LEU A 673 -4.24 -49.19 10.42
C LEU A 673 -5.26 -50.00 11.23
N PHE A 674 -5.97 -49.39 12.19
CA PHE A 674 -6.91 -50.14 13.01
C PHE A 674 -8.07 -50.74 12.18
N ARG A 675 -8.49 -51.92 12.60
CA ARG A 675 -9.64 -52.65 12.08
C ARG A 675 -10.72 -52.74 13.14
N VAL A 676 -11.96 -52.95 12.71
CA VAL A 676 -13.13 -53.07 13.58
C VAL A 676 -13.64 -54.50 13.55
N ALA A 677 -13.77 -55.11 14.72
CA ALA A 677 -14.45 -56.39 14.86
C ALA A 677 -15.96 -56.14 15.02
N TRP A 678 -16.70 -56.18 13.92
CA TRP A 678 -18.15 -55.96 13.91
C TRP A 678 -18.92 -57.10 14.61
N GLU A 679 -20.11 -56.79 15.16
CA GLU A 679 -21.05 -57.82 15.61
C GLU A 679 -21.58 -58.65 14.43
N ASN A 680 -21.85 -57.97 13.32
CA ASN A 680 -22.15 -58.60 12.03
C ASN A 680 -21.38 -57.86 10.92
N PRO A 681 -20.38 -58.48 10.27
CA PRO A 681 -19.64 -57.86 9.17
C PRO A 681 -20.51 -57.42 7.99
N ALA A 682 -21.65 -58.09 7.77
CA ALA A 682 -22.60 -57.73 6.71
C ALA A 682 -23.52 -56.56 7.09
N ASP A 683 -23.63 -56.21 8.37
CA ASP A 683 -24.46 -55.11 8.87
C ASP A 683 -23.76 -54.37 10.03
N PRO A 684 -22.86 -53.41 9.71
CA PRO A 684 -22.13 -52.62 10.71
C PRO A 684 -23.01 -51.79 11.66
N THR A 685 -24.29 -51.57 11.31
CA THR A 685 -25.22 -50.78 12.14
C THR A 685 -25.58 -51.49 13.45
N ARG A 686 -25.36 -52.81 13.53
CA ARG A 686 -25.55 -53.60 14.76
C ARG A 686 -24.50 -53.33 15.83
N GLY A 687 -23.47 -52.53 15.51
CA GLY A 687 -22.40 -52.18 16.42
C GLY A 687 -21.15 -53.05 16.23
N TYR A 688 -20.15 -52.78 17.06
CA TYR A 688 -18.84 -53.44 17.04
C TYR A 688 -18.45 -53.92 18.43
N ARG A 689 -17.57 -54.92 18.47
CA ARG A 689 -17.08 -55.57 19.69
C ARG A 689 -15.80 -54.93 20.21
N TYR A 690 -14.83 -54.71 19.33
CA TYR A 690 -13.55 -54.07 19.65
C TYR A 690 -12.84 -53.57 18.39
N ILE A 691 -11.74 -52.83 18.57
CA ILE A 691 -10.80 -52.49 17.52
C ILE A 691 -9.51 -53.32 17.67
N TYR A 692 -8.91 -53.69 16.55
CA TYR A 692 -7.72 -54.54 16.55
C TYR A 692 -6.75 -54.19 15.43
N LEU A 693 -5.53 -54.70 15.53
CA LEU A 693 -4.52 -54.68 14.48
C LEU A 693 -4.21 -56.10 14.02
N THR A 694 -3.79 -56.25 12.76
CA THR A 694 -3.22 -57.52 12.30
C THR A 694 -1.82 -57.71 12.90
N PRO A 695 -1.26 -58.92 12.90
CA PRO A 695 0.10 -59.15 13.40
C PRO A 695 1.15 -58.28 12.70
N ALA A 696 1.01 -58.08 11.39
CA ALA A 696 1.91 -57.22 10.62
C ALA A 696 1.76 -55.74 11.00
N ASP A 697 0.53 -55.25 11.15
CA ASP A 697 0.27 -53.85 11.51
C ASP A 697 0.73 -53.55 12.94
N TYR A 698 0.51 -54.49 13.88
CA TYR A 698 0.96 -54.38 15.26
C TYR A 698 2.49 -54.28 15.36
N GLN A 699 3.21 -55.14 14.63
CA GLN A 699 4.67 -55.06 14.53
C GLN A 699 5.15 -53.75 13.88
N CYS A 700 4.42 -53.24 12.88
CA CYS A 700 4.75 -52.01 12.20
C CYS A 700 4.64 -50.78 13.12
N VAL A 701 3.53 -50.62 13.84
CA VAL A 701 3.33 -49.46 14.73
C VAL A 701 4.21 -49.49 15.97
N ASN A 702 4.65 -50.68 16.39
CA ASN A 702 5.55 -50.91 17.52
C ASN A 702 6.98 -51.25 17.08
N ALA A 703 7.43 -50.74 15.92
CA ALA A 703 8.77 -51.00 15.41
C ALA A 703 9.88 -50.51 16.35
N ASP A 704 9.62 -49.48 17.18
CA ASP A 704 10.50 -49.04 18.27
C ASP A 704 10.08 -49.71 19.59
N PRO A 705 10.86 -50.69 20.11
CA PRO A 705 10.52 -51.40 21.33
C PRO A 705 10.56 -50.53 22.59
N GLU A 706 11.31 -49.42 22.58
CA GLU A 706 11.39 -48.50 23.72
C GLU A 706 10.19 -47.54 23.76
N ARG A 707 9.47 -47.38 22.65
CA ARG A 707 8.33 -46.47 22.51
C ARG A 707 7.19 -47.15 21.74
N PRO A 708 6.51 -48.14 22.35
CA PRO A 708 5.37 -48.78 21.72
C PRO A 708 4.24 -47.77 21.53
N ALA A 709 3.70 -47.70 20.30
CA ALA A 709 2.55 -46.86 19.97
C ALA A 709 1.24 -47.45 20.49
N VAL A 710 1.16 -48.79 20.57
CA VAL A 710 -0.06 -49.53 20.94
C VAL A 710 0.26 -50.66 21.90
N VAL A 711 -0.55 -50.78 22.96
CA VAL A 711 -0.62 -51.99 23.79
C VAL A 711 -1.84 -52.78 23.35
N ALA A 712 -1.66 -54.08 23.14
CA ALA A 712 -2.71 -54.95 22.64
C ALA A 712 -2.62 -56.36 23.24
N GLU A 713 -3.77 -57.02 23.30
CA GLU A 713 -3.89 -58.44 23.65
C GLU A 713 -4.03 -59.28 22.38
N GLU A 714 -3.19 -60.31 22.25
CA GLU A 714 -3.32 -61.28 21.16
C GLU A 714 -4.51 -62.21 21.42
N LEU A 715 -5.36 -62.38 20.40
CA LEU A 715 -6.49 -63.27 20.41
C LEU A 715 -6.64 -63.97 19.06
N GLU A 716 -7.17 -65.18 19.08
CA GLU A 716 -7.51 -65.91 17.86
C GLU A 716 -9.04 -65.93 17.72
N GLU A 717 -9.54 -65.37 16.63
CA GLU A 717 -10.98 -65.29 16.37
C GLU A 717 -11.26 -65.38 14.88
N ASP A 718 -12.29 -66.16 14.50
CA ASP A 718 -12.63 -66.48 13.10
C ASP A 718 -11.47 -67.11 12.30
N GLY A 719 -10.52 -67.76 12.98
CA GLY A 719 -9.30 -68.32 12.37
C GLY A 719 -8.23 -67.28 12.03
N GLU A 720 -8.37 -66.04 12.53
CA GLU A 720 -7.41 -64.95 12.38
C GLU A 720 -6.79 -64.58 13.73
N VAL A 721 -5.47 -64.43 13.77
CA VAL A 721 -4.78 -63.84 14.92
C VAL A 721 -4.96 -62.33 14.87
N ARG A 722 -5.54 -61.76 15.91
CA ARG A 722 -5.86 -60.34 16.05
C ARG A 722 -5.18 -59.78 17.30
N TYR A 723 -4.64 -58.58 17.21
CA TYR A 723 -4.13 -57.82 18.35
C TYR A 723 -5.19 -56.81 18.78
N ARG A 724 -6.04 -57.17 19.75
CA ARG A 724 -7.06 -56.26 20.28
C ARG A 724 -6.38 -55.13 21.03
N VAL A 725 -6.62 -53.91 20.55
CA VAL A 725 -6.04 -52.70 21.13
C VAL A 725 -6.65 -52.47 22.51
N THR A 726 -5.81 -52.43 23.55
CA THR A 726 -6.21 -52.05 24.91
C THR A 726 -5.89 -50.58 25.17
N ASP A 727 -4.71 -50.14 24.76
CA ASP A 727 -4.21 -48.79 25.00
C ASP A 727 -3.55 -48.22 23.75
N VAL A 728 -3.82 -46.95 23.47
CA VAL A 728 -3.16 -46.18 22.42
C VAL A 728 -2.29 -45.13 23.07
N ILE A 729 -0.97 -45.30 22.94
CA ILE A 729 0.04 -44.38 23.47
C ILE A 729 0.40 -43.35 22.40
N GLY A 730 0.63 -43.82 21.17
CA GLY A 730 1.09 -43.02 20.04
C GLY A 730 2.61 -42.78 20.03
N GLN A 731 3.19 -42.67 18.83
CA GLN A 731 4.61 -42.37 18.64
C GLN A 731 4.91 -40.88 18.83
N THR A 732 3.93 -40.02 18.55
CA THR A 732 4.06 -38.57 18.70
C THR A 732 3.80 -38.17 20.15
N ASN A 733 4.70 -37.39 20.74
CA ASN A 733 4.52 -36.85 22.09
C ASN A 733 3.58 -35.63 22.07
N GLY A 734 2.78 -35.44 23.13
CA GLY A 734 1.92 -34.26 23.30
C GLY A 734 0.52 -34.41 22.70
N LEU A 735 -0.06 -35.61 22.78
CA LEU A 735 -1.42 -35.95 22.38
C LEU A 735 -2.42 -35.81 23.54
N GLY A 736 -1.99 -36.05 24.80
CA GLY A 736 -2.91 -36.20 25.94
C GLY A 736 -2.35 -35.81 27.31
N VAL A 737 -2.27 -36.79 28.22
CA VAL A 737 -2.06 -36.59 29.67
C VAL A 737 -0.72 -35.94 30.03
N GLU A 738 0.29 -36.10 29.19
CA GLU A 738 1.59 -35.43 29.26
C GLU A 738 1.45 -33.91 29.19
N ASN A 739 0.51 -33.38 28.38
CA ASN A 739 0.21 -31.95 28.31
C ASN A 739 -0.58 -31.50 29.55
N LEU A 740 -1.42 -32.37 30.13
CA LEU A 740 -2.12 -32.07 31.39
C LEU A 740 -1.14 -31.98 32.56
N ARG A 741 -0.14 -32.86 32.60
CA ARG A 741 0.97 -32.79 33.56
C ARG A 741 1.72 -31.47 33.42
N GLY A 742 2.05 -31.07 32.19
CA GLY A 742 2.71 -29.79 31.92
C GLY A 742 1.84 -28.58 32.30
N SER A 743 0.54 -28.63 32.00
CA SER A 743 -0.44 -27.62 32.44
C SER A 743 -0.46 -27.46 33.96
N GLY A 744 -0.45 -28.58 34.71
CA GLY A 744 -0.37 -28.56 36.17
C GLY A 744 0.94 -27.96 36.69
N LEU A 745 2.06 -28.25 36.03
CA LEU A 745 3.37 -27.68 36.35
C LEU A 745 3.36 -26.14 36.25
N ILE A 746 2.88 -25.59 35.14
CA ILE A 746 2.87 -24.13 34.92
C ILE A 746 1.81 -23.41 35.75
N ALA A 747 0.70 -24.07 36.08
CA ALA A 747 -0.28 -23.56 37.04
C ALA A 747 0.34 -23.40 38.43
N GLY A 748 0.99 -24.46 38.93
CA GLY A 748 1.68 -24.42 40.22
C GLY A 748 2.80 -23.39 40.27
N GLU A 749 3.60 -23.31 39.21
CA GLU A 749 4.66 -22.32 39.07
C GLU A 749 4.11 -20.89 39.05
N THR A 750 3.02 -20.63 38.33
CA THR A 750 2.40 -19.30 38.28
C THR A 750 1.81 -18.89 39.63
N SER A 751 1.21 -19.84 40.37
CA SER A 751 0.73 -19.58 41.72
C SER A 751 1.85 -19.14 42.65
N ARG A 752 3.03 -19.77 42.59
CA ARG A 752 4.20 -19.38 43.38
C ARG A 752 4.78 -18.04 42.92
N ALA A 753 4.84 -17.82 41.61
CA ALA A 753 5.34 -16.57 41.04
C ALA A 753 4.53 -15.36 41.50
N TYR A 754 3.21 -15.48 41.64
CA TYR A 754 2.37 -14.38 42.12
C TYR A 754 2.72 -13.93 43.55
N GLU A 755 3.06 -14.86 44.43
CA GLU A 755 3.43 -14.57 45.83
C GLU A 755 4.82 -13.95 45.96
N GLU A 756 5.73 -14.22 45.01
CA GLU A 756 7.14 -13.85 45.11
C GLU A 756 7.54 -12.64 44.23
N ILE A 757 6.92 -12.49 43.06
CA ILE A 757 7.28 -11.46 42.07
C ILE A 757 6.04 -10.77 41.49
N PHE A 758 6.25 -9.62 40.86
CA PHE A 758 5.19 -8.97 40.10
C PHE A 758 4.81 -9.81 38.88
N THR A 759 3.54 -10.21 38.80
CA THR A 759 2.95 -10.95 37.67
C THR A 759 1.88 -10.12 37.00
N ILE A 760 1.83 -10.07 35.67
CA ILE A 760 0.70 -9.48 34.94
C ILE A 760 0.44 -10.24 33.66
N THR A 761 -0.82 -10.35 33.25
CA THR A 761 -1.23 -11.00 32.01
C THR A 761 -2.00 -10.03 31.12
N LEU A 762 -1.63 -9.96 29.84
CA LEU A 762 -2.39 -9.28 28.80
C LEU A 762 -3.07 -10.34 27.92
N VAL A 763 -4.40 -10.30 27.85
CA VAL A 763 -5.19 -11.17 26.97
C VAL A 763 -5.34 -10.48 25.61
N THR A 764 -4.48 -10.88 24.67
CA THR A 764 -4.36 -10.24 23.34
C THR A 764 -5.15 -10.97 22.25
N CYS A 765 -5.52 -12.22 22.49
CA CYS A 765 -6.43 -13.03 21.70
C CYS A 765 -7.32 -13.84 22.67
N ARG A 766 -7.95 -14.93 22.23
CA ARG A 766 -8.61 -15.87 23.14
C ARG A 766 -7.61 -16.53 24.10
N SER A 767 -8.06 -16.80 25.32
CA SER A 767 -7.34 -17.60 26.33
C SER A 767 -8.24 -18.73 26.82
N VAL A 768 -7.80 -19.98 26.64
CA VAL A 768 -8.64 -21.18 26.81
C VAL A 768 -8.04 -22.16 27.81
N GLY A 769 -8.86 -22.77 28.66
CA GLY A 769 -8.44 -23.86 29.55
C GLY A 769 -7.32 -23.44 30.51
N ILE A 770 -6.15 -24.09 30.43
CA ILE A 770 -4.98 -23.70 31.23
C ILE A 770 -4.59 -22.23 31.03
N GLY A 771 -4.73 -21.68 29.80
CA GLY A 771 -4.48 -20.27 29.55
C GLY A 771 -5.35 -19.35 30.42
N ALA A 772 -6.64 -19.67 30.54
CA ALA A 772 -7.57 -18.91 31.38
C ALA A 772 -7.22 -19.03 32.88
N TYR A 773 -6.74 -20.20 33.32
CA TYR A 773 -6.23 -20.36 34.69
C TYR A 773 -4.94 -19.58 34.93
N LEU A 774 -4.01 -19.54 33.98
CA LEU A 774 -2.77 -18.74 34.11
C LEU A 774 -3.08 -17.24 34.22
N VAL A 775 -4.09 -16.76 33.47
CA VAL A 775 -4.61 -15.39 33.62
C VAL A 775 -5.07 -15.17 35.06
N ARG A 776 -5.92 -16.06 35.60
CA ARG A 776 -6.44 -15.93 36.96
C ARG A 776 -5.37 -16.05 38.04
N LEU A 777 -4.47 -17.03 37.93
CA LEU A 777 -3.38 -17.30 38.89
C LEU A 777 -2.35 -16.17 38.88
N GLY A 778 -2.11 -15.54 37.73
CA GLY A 778 -1.30 -14.32 37.64
C GLY A 778 -1.96 -13.08 38.26
N GLN A 779 -3.26 -13.17 38.59
CA GLN A 779 -4.13 -12.16 39.18
C GLN A 779 -4.32 -10.91 38.31
N ARG A 780 -3.28 -10.07 38.19
CA ARG A 780 -3.35 -8.78 37.49
C ARG A 780 -3.53 -9.02 36.00
N THR A 781 -4.67 -8.57 35.48
CA THR A 781 -5.10 -8.90 34.11
C THR A 781 -5.59 -7.66 33.37
N ILE A 782 -5.10 -7.48 32.15
CA ILE A 782 -5.65 -6.55 31.16
C ILE A 782 -6.24 -7.39 30.03
N GLN A 783 -7.49 -7.11 29.66
CA GLN A 783 -8.19 -7.87 28.62
C GLN A 783 -8.60 -6.96 27.48
N ASN A 784 -8.02 -7.17 26.29
CA ASN A 784 -8.44 -6.43 25.11
C ASN A 784 -9.92 -6.72 24.79
N ASP A 785 -10.65 -5.68 24.39
CA ASP A 785 -12.02 -5.82 23.93
C ASP A 785 -12.14 -6.82 22.78
N GLY A 786 -13.20 -7.64 22.82
CA GLY A 786 -13.44 -8.69 21.84
C GLY A 786 -12.59 -9.95 21.99
N GLN A 787 -11.76 -10.06 23.04
CA GLN A 787 -10.91 -11.23 23.29
C GLN A 787 -11.38 -12.03 24.51
N PRO A 788 -11.88 -13.28 24.34
CA PRO A 788 -12.52 -13.99 25.44
C PRO A 788 -11.53 -14.79 26.32
N ILE A 789 -11.80 -14.84 27.63
CA ILE A 789 -11.17 -15.75 28.60
C ILE A 789 -12.18 -16.84 28.95
N LEU A 790 -11.95 -18.10 28.57
CA LEU A 790 -12.93 -19.17 28.73
C LEU A 790 -12.31 -20.53 29.07
N LEU A 791 -13.10 -21.42 29.65
CA LEU A 791 -12.68 -22.82 29.88
C LEU A 791 -13.10 -23.74 28.74
N THR A 792 -14.30 -23.53 28.20
CA THR A 792 -14.90 -24.36 27.14
C THR A 792 -15.59 -23.47 26.13
N GLY A 793 -15.40 -23.76 24.84
CA GLY A 793 -16.02 -23.00 23.76
C GLY A 793 -17.55 -23.12 23.74
N ALA A 794 -18.23 -22.05 23.32
CA ALA A 794 -19.68 -22.03 23.14
C ALA A 794 -20.21 -23.19 22.28
N PRO A 795 -19.59 -23.56 21.13
CA PRO A 795 -20.05 -24.70 20.33
C PRO A 795 -19.99 -26.03 21.10
N ALA A 796 -18.96 -26.24 21.93
CA ALA A 796 -18.81 -27.46 22.71
C ALA A 796 -19.89 -27.54 23.81
N LEU A 797 -20.18 -26.43 24.48
CA LEU A 797 -21.26 -26.37 25.47
C LEU A 797 -22.64 -26.60 24.83
N ASN A 798 -22.91 -25.99 23.67
CA ASN A 798 -24.16 -26.22 22.94
C ASN A 798 -24.34 -27.69 22.56
N LYS A 799 -23.25 -28.36 22.14
CA LYS A 799 -23.26 -29.80 21.81
C LYS A 799 -23.59 -30.66 23.04
N VAL A 800 -23.01 -30.35 24.21
CA VAL A 800 -23.31 -31.04 25.47
C VAL A 800 -24.77 -30.80 25.90
N LEU A 801 -25.29 -29.58 25.70
CA LEU A 801 -26.64 -29.20 26.08
C LEU A 801 -27.72 -29.63 25.07
N GLY A 802 -27.33 -30.13 23.89
CA GLY A 802 -28.25 -30.54 22.82
C GLY A 802 -29.05 -29.41 22.18
N ARG A 803 -28.67 -28.13 22.41
CA ARG A 803 -29.36 -26.95 21.87
C ARG A 803 -28.41 -25.74 21.79
N GLU A 804 -28.72 -24.79 20.91
CA GLU A 804 -27.97 -23.55 20.77
C GLU A 804 -28.31 -22.57 21.89
N VAL A 805 -27.55 -22.62 23.00
CA VAL A 805 -27.69 -21.70 24.13
C VAL A 805 -26.83 -20.46 23.94
N TYR A 806 -25.59 -20.63 23.46
CA TYR A 806 -24.63 -19.56 23.29
C TYR A 806 -24.32 -19.34 21.81
N SER A 807 -24.33 -18.09 21.36
CA SER A 807 -23.99 -17.70 19.99
C SER A 807 -22.53 -17.26 19.83
N SER A 808 -21.85 -16.93 20.93
CA SER A 808 -20.47 -16.45 20.89
C SER A 808 -19.70 -16.78 22.16
N ASN A 809 -18.40 -17.05 22.02
CA ASN A 809 -17.47 -17.19 23.14
C ASN A 809 -17.39 -15.92 24.02
N LEU A 810 -17.72 -14.75 23.46
CA LEU A 810 -17.78 -13.51 24.24
C LEU A 810 -18.87 -13.54 25.30
N GLN A 811 -19.97 -14.27 25.10
CA GLN A 811 -21.02 -14.42 26.11
C GLN A 811 -20.54 -15.16 27.37
N LEU A 812 -19.47 -15.94 27.23
CA LEU A 812 -18.87 -16.71 28.31
C LEU A 812 -17.69 -15.98 28.95
N GLY A 813 -16.87 -15.34 28.11
CA GLY A 813 -15.53 -14.87 28.51
C GLY A 813 -15.18 -13.45 28.10
N GLY A 814 -16.09 -12.69 27.50
CA GLY A 814 -15.83 -11.32 27.07
C GLY A 814 -15.67 -10.34 28.24
N THR A 815 -15.27 -9.10 27.93
CA THR A 815 -15.05 -8.05 28.93
C THR A 815 -16.31 -7.76 29.74
N GLN A 816 -17.50 -7.89 29.14
CA GLN A 816 -18.78 -7.76 29.84
C GLN A 816 -18.99 -8.79 30.97
N ILE A 817 -18.25 -9.89 30.97
CA ILE A 817 -18.27 -10.90 32.04
C ILE A 817 -17.05 -10.69 32.96
N MET A 818 -15.85 -10.74 32.38
CA MET A 818 -14.59 -10.85 33.13
C MET A 818 -14.15 -9.54 33.77
N TYR A 819 -14.46 -8.39 33.18
CA TYR A 819 -14.22 -7.10 33.84
C TYR A 819 -15.22 -6.89 34.99
N ARG A 820 -16.49 -7.25 34.77
CA ARG A 820 -17.55 -7.08 35.78
C ARG A 820 -17.36 -7.99 37.00
N ASN A 821 -16.81 -9.18 36.82
CA ASN A 821 -16.56 -10.12 37.92
C ASN A 821 -15.18 -9.95 38.58
N GLY A 822 -14.38 -8.98 38.13
CA GLY A 822 -13.07 -8.66 38.72
C GLY A 822 -11.91 -9.58 38.30
N VAL A 823 -12.12 -10.52 37.36
CA VAL A 823 -11.00 -11.29 36.78
C VAL A 823 -10.11 -10.37 35.94
N SER A 824 -10.71 -9.58 35.04
CA SER A 824 -10.02 -8.53 34.29
C SER A 824 -10.03 -7.24 35.10
N HIS A 825 -8.86 -6.66 35.31
CA HIS A 825 -8.70 -5.43 36.09
C HIS A 825 -8.83 -4.17 35.22
N LEU A 826 -8.47 -4.28 33.93
CA LEU A 826 -8.59 -3.23 32.91
C LEU A 826 -9.02 -3.84 31.57
N THR A 827 -9.60 -2.98 30.72
CA THR A 827 -10.09 -3.28 29.36
C THR A 827 -9.52 -2.33 28.34
#